data_AF-A0AAJ5YYX5-F1
#
_entry.id   AF-A0AAJ5YYX5-F1
#
_cell.length_a   1.000
_cell.length_b   1.000
_cell.length_c   1.000
_cell.angle_alpha   90.00
_cell.angle_beta   90.00
_cell.angle_gamma   90.00
#
_symmetry.space_group_name_H-M   'P 1'
#
loop_
_entity.id
_entity.type
_entity.pdbx_description
1 polymer ?
#
loop_
_entity_poly.entity_id
_entity_poly.type
_entity_poly.pdbx_seq_one_letter_code
_entity_poly.pdbx_strand_id
1 'polypeptide(L)'
;MPLWGATLEDAALFFTYNQVQQVLRWSRNLSESASLPMSDLAIAAAASGAMAGLVLTPIELIKCKMQVQMMGAVHQASTPATTNALGLISNTIRKEGVTGLWHGLSGTLLREVGGGIAWFLTFEFASQEFLRKRRSQAPLTKSDLSSLELATSGALAGICYNVSLFPADSVKSAMQTEHELRAQAGLAKATPTGFLQTLLNIYQTRGIRGLYAGVGVTCLRSAPSSVSQVAKMSSVSKIKVANPVVELDGDEMTRIIWKQIREDLILPFVDVDLKYYDLGIENRDKTDDRVTVESAEAIKKYKVGVKCATITPDEARVKEFNLKKMWLSPNGTIRNILGGTVFREPIILEKIPRPVPGWTKPICIGRHAFGDQYRCQNFVVPGPGKLTISYTPTDPNGEKINIDVFDYPEQGGVAMAMYNTTESITGFAHACFRIAIDKKMPLYMSTKNTILKAYDGKFKDIFQDLFDNQYKPEFDKLGIWYEHRLIDDMVAQAIKGNGGFVWACKNYDGDVQSDILAQGFGSLGMMTSELITPAGDMIESEAAHGTVTRHYREHQKGNETSTNSVASIYAWTRGLIFRGKLDNNQELVKFARALEEACVYSIDVDNVMTKDLALSIHGKNLKREHYVNTFEFLNHVKSVLVKKLQEQGLFSHL
;
A
#
# COMPACT_ATOMS: atom_id res chain seq x y z
N MET A 1 8.86 -10.31 -35.51
CA MET A 1 8.77 -8.99 -36.15
C MET A 1 7.54 -8.18 -35.73
N PRO A 2 6.29 -8.69 -35.78
CA PRO A 2 5.10 -7.88 -35.47
C PRO A 2 5.03 -7.38 -34.01
N LEU A 3 5.40 -8.22 -33.04
CA LEU A 3 5.36 -7.85 -31.61
C LEU A 3 6.38 -6.76 -31.25
N TRP A 4 7.62 -6.90 -31.71
CA TRP A 4 8.69 -5.93 -31.44
C TRP A 4 8.41 -4.55 -32.05
N GLY A 5 7.79 -4.51 -33.24
CA GLY A 5 7.37 -3.28 -33.87
C GLY A 5 6.28 -2.57 -33.07
N ALA A 6 5.24 -3.29 -32.66
CA ALA A 6 4.16 -2.73 -31.84
C ALA A 6 4.65 -2.23 -30.47
N THR A 7 5.61 -2.93 -29.84
CA THR A 7 6.17 -2.46 -28.55
C THR A 7 7.02 -1.19 -28.69
N LEU A 8 7.78 -1.05 -29.79
CA LEU A 8 8.57 0.14 -30.04
C LEU A 8 7.69 1.33 -30.42
N GLU A 9 6.63 1.08 -31.19
CA GLU A 9 5.58 2.04 -31.51
C GLU A 9 4.89 2.57 -30.25
N ASP A 10 4.36 1.68 -29.40
CA ASP A 10 3.71 2.05 -28.15
C ASP A 10 4.66 2.86 -27.25
N ALA A 11 5.90 2.41 -27.08
CA ALA A 11 6.90 3.09 -26.24
C ALA A 11 7.24 4.50 -26.76
N ALA A 12 7.47 4.64 -28.07
CA ALA A 12 7.77 5.93 -28.69
C ALA A 12 6.58 6.90 -28.61
N LEU A 13 5.36 6.38 -28.82
CA LEU A 13 4.12 7.13 -28.73
C LEU A 13 3.90 7.69 -27.32
N PHE A 14 3.93 6.84 -26.30
CA PHE A 14 3.69 7.26 -24.91
C PHE A 14 4.80 8.17 -24.36
N PHE A 15 6.06 7.86 -24.65
CA PHE A 15 7.18 8.69 -24.21
C PHE A 15 7.07 10.11 -24.79
N THR A 16 6.85 10.22 -26.09
CA THR A 16 6.75 11.52 -26.78
C THR A 16 5.52 12.29 -26.32
N TYR A 17 4.40 11.61 -26.14
CA TYR A 17 3.16 12.23 -25.66
C TYR A 17 3.36 12.88 -24.28
N ASN A 18 3.96 12.17 -23.33
CA ASN A 18 4.22 12.69 -21.99
C ASN A 18 5.21 13.86 -21.99
N GLN A 19 6.31 13.75 -22.75
CA GLN A 19 7.32 14.80 -22.84
C GLN A 19 6.75 16.09 -23.45
N VAL A 20 5.96 15.98 -24.52
CA VAL A 20 5.36 17.15 -25.17
C VAL A 20 4.33 17.82 -24.25
N GLN A 21 3.55 17.04 -23.48
CA GLN A 21 2.67 17.63 -22.47
C GLN A 21 3.44 18.39 -21.38
N GLN A 22 4.57 17.88 -20.90
CA GLN A 22 5.40 18.59 -19.92
C GLN A 22 5.94 19.91 -20.48
N VAL A 23 6.42 19.91 -21.73
CA VAL A 23 6.88 21.12 -22.42
C VAL A 23 5.73 22.12 -22.60
N LEU A 24 4.53 21.66 -22.96
CA LEU A 24 3.34 22.51 -23.09
C LEU A 24 2.92 23.11 -21.75
N ARG A 25 2.95 22.34 -20.65
CA ARG A 25 2.70 22.87 -19.30
C ARG A 25 3.72 23.92 -18.90
N TRP A 26 5.01 23.64 -19.13
CA TRP A 26 6.10 24.58 -18.88
C TRP A 26 5.94 25.88 -19.66
N SER A 27 5.71 25.81 -20.98
CA SER A 27 5.53 26.99 -21.84
C SER A 27 4.33 27.86 -21.48
N ARG A 28 3.31 27.30 -20.81
CA ARG A 28 2.11 28.01 -20.37
C ARG A 28 2.14 28.39 -18.88
N ASN A 29 3.25 28.17 -18.20
CA ASN A 29 3.41 28.45 -16.77
C ASN A 29 2.34 27.73 -15.91
N LEU A 30 1.92 26.54 -16.34
CA LEU A 30 0.97 25.68 -15.63
C LEU A 30 1.73 24.73 -14.71
N SER A 31 1.13 24.36 -13.57
CA SER A 31 1.70 23.32 -12.69
C SER A 31 1.80 21.99 -13.42
N GLU A 32 2.73 21.12 -13.04
CA GLU A 32 2.93 19.81 -13.68
C GLU A 32 1.66 18.93 -13.64
N SER A 33 0.77 19.18 -12.67
CA SER A 33 -0.52 18.50 -12.48
C SER A 33 -1.73 19.19 -13.13
N ALA A 34 -1.56 20.36 -13.74
CA ALA A 34 -2.67 21.09 -14.35
C ALA A 34 -3.22 20.35 -15.59
N SER A 35 -4.55 20.32 -15.71
CA SER A 35 -5.23 19.81 -16.89
C SER A 35 -4.94 20.70 -18.09
N LEU A 36 -4.47 20.07 -19.19
CA LEU A 36 -4.21 20.78 -20.44
C LEU A 36 -5.52 20.96 -21.22
N PRO A 37 -5.71 22.10 -21.91
CA PRO A 37 -6.84 22.29 -22.79
C PRO A 37 -6.77 21.33 -23.99
N MET A 38 -7.93 21.04 -24.58
CA MET A 38 -8.07 20.08 -25.67
C MET A 38 -7.13 20.35 -26.87
N SER A 39 -6.86 21.63 -27.16
CA SER A 39 -5.92 22.04 -28.21
C SER A 39 -4.49 21.55 -27.94
N ASP A 40 -4.07 21.55 -26.68
CA ASP A 40 -2.70 21.23 -26.28
C ASP A 40 -2.51 19.71 -26.21
N LEU A 41 -3.56 19.00 -25.78
CA LEU A 41 -3.62 17.54 -25.89
C LEU A 41 -3.57 17.08 -27.35
N ALA A 42 -4.25 17.79 -28.26
CA ALA A 42 -4.17 17.50 -29.69
C ALA A 42 -2.77 17.74 -30.28
N ILE A 43 -2.06 18.79 -29.82
CA ILE A 43 -0.66 19.04 -30.21
C ILE A 43 0.26 17.92 -29.69
N ALA A 44 0.09 17.49 -28.44
CA ALA A 44 0.84 16.37 -27.87
C ALA A 44 0.58 15.07 -28.65
N ALA A 45 -0.69 14.79 -28.98
CA ALA A 45 -1.08 13.64 -29.79
C ALA A 45 -0.50 13.66 -31.20
N ALA A 46 -0.49 14.85 -31.84
CA ALA A 46 0.10 15.06 -33.16
C ALA A 46 1.62 14.78 -33.15
N ALA A 47 2.32 15.32 -32.16
CA ALA A 47 3.77 15.13 -32.01
C ALA A 47 4.13 13.66 -31.71
N SER A 48 3.34 12.98 -30.85
CA SER A 48 3.53 11.55 -30.60
C SER A 48 3.25 10.70 -31.82
N GLY A 49 2.21 11.02 -32.60
CA GLY A 49 1.91 10.35 -33.87
C GLY A 49 3.02 10.53 -34.90
N ALA A 50 3.61 11.72 -34.99
CA ALA A 50 4.75 11.97 -35.88
C ALA A 50 5.97 11.11 -35.49
N MET A 51 6.30 11.02 -34.19
CA MET A 51 7.41 10.20 -33.71
C MET A 51 7.14 8.71 -33.93
N ALA A 52 5.92 8.24 -33.62
CA ALA A 52 5.51 6.87 -33.91
C ALA A 52 5.68 6.56 -35.41
N GLY A 53 5.23 7.46 -36.30
CA GLY A 53 5.39 7.32 -37.74
C GLY A 53 6.86 7.22 -38.20
N LEU A 54 7.79 7.95 -37.57
CA LEU A 54 9.23 7.86 -37.87
C LEU A 54 9.83 6.50 -37.49
N VAL A 55 9.38 5.93 -36.37
CA VAL A 55 9.81 4.60 -35.89
C VAL A 55 9.15 3.49 -36.71
N LEU A 56 7.89 3.66 -37.10
CA LEU A 56 7.08 2.65 -37.76
C LEU A 56 7.42 2.48 -39.24
N THR A 57 7.76 3.57 -39.93
CA THR A 57 7.94 3.55 -41.40
C THR A 57 8.94 2.49 -41.87
N PRO A 58 10.15 2.34 -41.28
CA PRO A 58 11.07 1.27 -41.66
C PRO A 58 10.55 -0.14 -41.38
N ILE A 59 9.81 -0.31 -40.29
CA ILE A 59 9.27 -1.62 -39.86
C ILE A 59 8.16 -2.06 -40.81
N GLU A 60 7.25 -1.15 -41.15
CA GLU A 60 6.18 -1.39 -42.11
C GLU A 60 6.70 -1.65 -43.52
N LEU A 61 7.70 -0.88 -43.98
CA LEU A 61 8.31 -1.09 -45.30
C LEU A 61 8.87 -2.52 -45.42
N ILE A 62 9.61 -2.99 -44.42
CA ILE A 62 10.17 -4.35 -44.42
C ILE A 62 9.07 -5.41 -44.33
N LYS A 63 8.01 -5.16 -43.54
CA LYS A 63 6.85 -6.04 -43.46
C LYS A 63 6.13 -6.17 -44.81
N CYS A 64 5.89 -5.07 -45.52
CA CYS A 64 5.30 -5.08 -46.86
C CYS A 64 6.16 -5.87 -47.85
N LYS A 65 7.47 -5.58 -47.90
CA LYS A 65 8.44 -6.32 -48.75
C LYS A 65 8.40 -7.83 -48.48
N MET A 66 8.32 -8.24 -47.22
CA MET A 66 8.18 -9.65 -46.85
C MET A 66 6.84 -10.25 -47.31
N GLN A 67 5.73 -9.53 -47.12
CA GLN A 67 4.40 -10.00 -47.51
C GLN A 67 4.30 -10.21 -49.04
N VAL A 68 4.86 -9.30 -49.83
CA VAL A 68 4.85 -9.42 -51.30
C VAL A 68 5.79 -10.51 -51.80
N GLN A 69 6.93 -10.77 -51.15
CA GLN A 69 7.74 -11.96 -51.43
C GLN A 69 6.96 -13.26 -51.18
N MET A 70 6.19 -13.32 -50.09
CA MET A 70 5.35 -14.50 -49.79
C MET A 70 4.22 -14.68 -50.81
N MET A 71 3.63 -13.60 -51.33
CA MET A 71 2.60 -13.68 -52.38
C MET A 71 3.16 -14.16 -53.72
N GLY A 72 4.38 -13.71 -54.10
CA GLY A 72 5.05 -14.16 -55.32
C GLY A 72 5.49 -15.62 -55.28
N ALA A 73 5.90 -16.12 -54.11
CA ALA A 73 6.30 -17.52 -53.92
C ALA A 73 5.14 -18.53 -54.09
N VAL A 74 3.88 -18.10 -53.94
CA VAL A 74 2.70 -18.97 -54.13
C VAL A 74 2.41 -19.25 -55.62
N HIS A 75 2.98 -18.47 -56.56
CA HIS A 75 2.69 -18.59 -58.00
C HIS A 75 3.84 -19.18 -58.84
N GLN A 76 5.03 -19.45 -58.29
CA GLN A 76 6.14 -20.06 -59.02
C GLN A 76 6.76 -21.23 -58.24
N ALA A 77 6.67 -22.44 -58.81
CA ALA A 77 7.17 -23.69 -58.24
C ALA A 77 8.70 -23.90 -58.36
N SER A 78 9.47 -22.82 -58.46
CA SER A 78 10.93 -22.86 -58.52
C SER A 78 11.50 -21.79 -57.59
N THR A 79 12.27 -22.25 -56.61
CA THR A 79 12.85 -21.48 -55.50
C THR A 79 13.59 -20.22 -55.93
N PRO A 80 13.35 -19.10 -55.23
CA PRO A 80 14.44 -18.28 -54.73
C PRO A 80 14.36 -18.18 -53.20
N ALA A 81 15.52 -18.17 -52.54
CA ALA A 81 15.64 -18.10 -51.09
C ALA A 81 14.81 -16.93 -50.52
N THR A 82 13.87 -17.23 -49.62
CA THR A 82 13.14 -16.23 -48.84
C THR A 82 14.17 -15.40 -48.07
N THR A 83 14.30 -14.13 -48.44
CA THR A 83 15.29 -13.27 -47.79
C THR A 83 14.76 -12.93 -46.40
N ASN A 84 15.54 -13.24 -45.36
CA ASN A 84 15.18 -12.85 -44.00
C ASN A 84 15.12 -11.32 -43.88
N ALA A 85 14.44 -10.82 -42.83
CA ALA A 85 14.20 -9.38 -42.70
C ALA A 85 15.49 -8.53 -42.66
N LEU A 86 16.58 -9.07 -42.08
CA LEU A 86 17.90 -8.43 -42.07
C LEU A 86 18.50 -8.33 -43.48
N GLY A 87 18.30 -9.35 -44.32
CA GLY A 87 18.69 -9.34 -45.73
C GLY A 87 17.89 -8.31 -46.54
N LEU A 88 16.59 -8.13 -46.26
CA LEU A 88 15.78 -7.08 -46.88
C LEU A 88 16.22 -5.66 -46.48
N ILE A 89 16.58 -5.46 -45.21
CA ILE A 89 17.14 -4.19 -44.72
C ILE A 89 18.45 -3.90 -45.46
N SER A 90 19.39 -4.85 -45.48
CA SER A 90 20.68 -4.72 -46.16
C SER A 90 20.53 -4.43 -47.66
N ASN A 91 19.61 -5.14 -48.33
CA ASN A 91 19.33 -4.92 -49.75
C ASN A 91 18.69 -3.56 -50.03
N THR A 92 17.83 -3.07 -49.15
CA THR A 92 17.21 -1.75 -49.28
C THR A 92 18.26 -0.65 -49.10
N ILE A 93 19.11 -0.76 -48.08
CA ILE A 93 20.21 0.19 -47.85
C ILE A 93 21.19 0.20 -49.02
N ARG A 94 21.53 -0.96 -49.59
CA ARG A 94 22.43 -1.06 -50.75
C ARG A 94 21.87 -0.44 -52.04
N LYS A 95 20.55 -0.50 -52.26
CA LYS A 95 19.91 -0.03 -53.50
C LYS A 95 19.45 1.43 -53.44
N GLU A 96 18.89 1.83 -52.31
CA GLU A 96 18.19 3.13 -52.16
C GLU A 96 18.84 4.02 -51.09
N GLY A 97 19.93 3.56 -50.46
CA GLY A 97 20.56 4.24 -49.34
C GLY A 97 19.78 4.11 -48.03
N VAL A 98 20.31 4.71 -46.95
CA VAL A 98 19.69 4.66 -45.62
C VAL A 98 18.32 5.34 -45.61
N THR A 99 18.15 6.42 -46.37
CA THR A 99 16.86 7.14 -46.50
C THR A 99 15.78 6.31 -47.20
N GLY A 100 16.14 5.27 -47.96
CA GLY A 100 15.19 4.35 -48.58
C GLY A 100 14.33 3.58 -47.57
N LEU A 101 14.80 3.43 -46.31
CA LEU A 101 14.00 2.82 -45.24
C LEU A 101 12.78 3.66 -44.83
N TRP A 102 12.75 4.95 -45.18
CA TRP A 102 11.63 5.86 -44.90
C TRP A 102 10.74 6.11 -46.13
N HIS A 103 10.81 5.24 -47.14
CA HIS A 103 9.93 5.34 -48.29
C HIS A 103 8.45 5.14 -47.87
N GLY A 104 7.59 6.12 -48.14
CA GLY A 104 6.21 6.15 -47.65
C GLY A 104 6.01 6.88 -46.31
N LEU A 105 7.04 7.57 -45.80
CA LEU A 105 6.95 8.35 -44.56
C LEU A 105 5.85 9.42 -44.63
N SER A 106 5.65 10.09 -45.76
CA SER A 106 4.62 11.14 -45.88
C SER A 106 3.19 10.63 -45.64
N GLY A 107 2.84 9.46 -46.21
CA GLY A 107 1.56 8.82 -45.97
C GLY A 107 1.42 8.29 -44.53
N THR A 108 2.51 7.80 -43.96
CA THR A 108 2.55 7.31 -42.58
C THR A 108 2.40 8.46 -41.58
N LEU A 109 3.13 9.57 -41.76
CA LEU A 109 2.98 10.76 -40.93
C LEU A 109 1.57 11.33 -41.02
N LEU A 110 0.99 11.42 -42.23
CA LEU A 110 -0.37 11.91 -42.40
C LEU A 110 -1.37 11.05 -41.63
N ARG A 111 -1.25 9.71 -41.71
CA ARG A 111 -2.07 8.75 -40.97
C ARG A 111 -1.88 8.88 -39.46
N GLU A 112 -0.65 8.81 -38.97
CA GLU A 112 -0.37 8.75 -37.54
C GLU A 112 -0.65 10.08 -36.83
N VAL A 113 -0.33 11.21 -37.47
CA VAL A 113 -0.58 12.53 -36.89
C VAL A 113 -2.07 12.80 -36.77
N GLY A 114 -2.81 12.71 -37.88
CA GLY A 114 -4.25 13.01 -37.81
C GLY A 114 -5.06 11.89 -37.17
N GLY A 115 -4.61 10.64 -37.24
CA GLY A 115 -5.23 9.50 -36.58
C GLY A 115 -5.08 9.63 -35.08
N GLY A 116 -3.87 9.95 -34.60
CA GLY A 116 -3.60 10.24 -33.20
C GLY A 116 -4.48 11.36 -32.66
N ILE A 117 -4.61 12.48 -33.39
CA ILE A 117 -5.53 13.57 -33.04
C ILE A 117 -6.97 13.06 -32.92
N ALA A 118 -7.47 12.33 -33.94
CA ALA A 118 -8.84 11.81 -33.95
C ALA A 118 -9.10 10.84 -32.80
N TRP A 119 -8.14 9.97 -32.48
CA TRP A 119 -8.23 9.01 -31.38
C TRP A 119 -8.34 9.74 -30.03
N PHE A 120 -7.40 10.64 -29.72
CA PHE A 120 -7.35 11.32 -28.43
C PHE A 120 -8.57 12.23 -28.21
N LEU A 121 -8.96 13.01 -29.23
CA LEU A 121 -10.15 13.87 -29.14
C LEU A 121 -11.42 13.07 -28.90
N THR A 122 -11.57 11.93 -29.59
CA THR A 122 -12.74 11.06 -29.45
C THR A 122 -12.78 10.38 -28.08
N PHE A 123 -11.63 9.89 -27.61
CA PHE A 123 -11.51 9.29 -26.28
C PHE A 123 -11.89 10.30 -25.18
N GLU A 124 -11.37 11.53 -25.28
CA GLU A 124 -11.61 12.59 -24.32
C GLU A 124 -13.08 13.01 -24.31
N PHE A 125 -13.64 13.24 -25.50
CA PHE A 125 -15.05 13.62 -25.65
C PHE A 125 -16.00 12.54 -25.13
N ALA A 126 -15.77 11.27 -25.48
CA ALA A 126 -16.58 10.16 -25.00
C ALA A 126 -16.52 10.03 -23.47
N SER A 127 -15.31 10.12 -22.90
CA SER A 127 -15.08 10.07 -21.45
C SER A 127 -15.80 11.22 -20.73
N GLN A 128 -15.72 12.44 -21.27
CA GLN A 128 -16.36 13.61 -20.67
C GLN A 128 -17.90 13.53 -20.74
N GLU A 129 -18.48 12.97 -21.79
CA GLU A 129 -19.94 12.78 -21.85
C GLU A 129 -20.44 11.72 -20.86
N PHE A 130 -19.68 10.65 -20.61
CA PHE A 130 -20.02 9.70 -19.53
C PHE A 130 -19.96 10.36 -18.15
N LEU A 131 -18.95 11.20 -17.90
CA LEU A 131 -18.84 11.96 -16.66
C LEU A 131 -19.96 13.00 -16.51
N ARG A 132 -20.31 13.72 -17.59
CA ARG A 132 -21.39 14.73 -17.60
C ARG A 132 -22.76 14.15 -17.30
N LYS A 133 -23.00 12.89 -17.70
CA LYS A 133 -24.26 12.17 -17.41
C LYS A 133 -24.39 11.79 -15.92
N ARG A 134 -23.30 11.78 -15.15
CA ARG A 134 -23.34 11.57 -13.69
C ARG A 134 -23.54 12.92 -12.99
N ARG A 135 -24.75 13.14 -12.45
CA ARG A 135 -25.03 14.26 -11.54
C ARG A 135 -24.35 13.98 -10.18
N SER A 136 -23.14 14.50 -9.98
CA SER A 136 -22.42 14.48 -8.70
C SER A 136 -22.12 15.92 -8.25
N GLN A 137 -22.14 16.16 -6.94
CA GLN A 137 -21.75 17.44 -6.34
C GLN A 137 -20.22 17.61 -6.20
N ALA A 138 -19.44 16.54 -6.45
CA ALA A 138 -17.97 16.55 -6.42
C ALA A 138 -17.39 16.53 -7.84
N PRO A 139 -16.20 17.14 -8.06
CA PRO A 139 -15.52 17.08 -9.36
C PRO A 139 -15.14 15.63 -9.68
N LEU A 140 -15.81 15.05 -10.68
CA LEU A 140 -15.55 13.70 -11.15
C LEU A 140 -14.32 13.67 -12.08
N THR A 141 -13.53 12.63 -11.95
CA THR A 141 -12.29 12.41 -12.69
C THR A 141 -12.38 11.13 -13.54
N LYS A 142 -11.43 10.92 -14.47
CA LYS A 142 -11.43 9.74 -15.36
C LYS A 142 -11.27 8.42 -14.62
N SER A 143 -10.72 8.43 -13.41
CA SER A 143 -10.63 7.26 -12.53
C SER A 143 -12.00 6.79 -12.00
N ASP A 144 -13.05 7.62 -12.12
CA ASP A 144 -14.41 7.27 -11.68
C ASP A 144 -15.23 6.55 -12.76
N LEU A 145 -14.69 6.43 -13.98
CA LEU A 145 -15.32 5.70 -15.07
C LEU A 145 -15.22 4.19 -14.82
N SER A 146 -16.33 3.48 -15.04
CA SER A 146 -16.33 2.02 -15.00
C SER A 146 -15.46 1.44 -16.11
N SER A 147 -14.97 0.21 -15.90
CA SER A 147 -14.19 -0.52 -16.91
C SER A 147 -14.92 -0.64 -18.26
N LEU A 148 -16.25 -0.68 -18.24
CA LEU A 148 -17.07 -0.72 -19.46
C LEU A 148 -17.14 0.64 -20.16
N GLU A 149 -17.26 1.73 -19.43
CA GLU A 149 -17.29 3.10 -19.99
C GLU A 149 -15.92 3.48 -20.58
N LEU A 150 -14.84 3.10 -19.90
CA LEU A 150 -13.46 3.22 -20.40
C LEU A 150 -13.24 2.39 -21.65
N ALA A 151 -13.68 1.12 -21.65
CA ALA A 151 -13.59 0.26 -22.83
C ALA A 151 -14.40 0.80 -24.01
N THR A 152 -15.60 1.33 -23.75
CA THR A 152 -16.46 1.93 -24.79
C THR A 152 -15.82 3.18 -25.38
N SER A 153 -15.26 4.04 -24.53
CA SER A 153 -14.54 5.25 -24.97
C SER A 153 -13.30 4.90 -25.79
N GLY A 154 -12.53 3.89 -25.38
CA GLY A 154 -11.39 3.37 -26.13
C GLY A 154 -11.75 2.74 -27.46
N ALA A 155 -12.86 1.98 -27.52
CA ALA A 155 -13.34 1.39 -28.77
C ALA A 155 -13.80 2.44 -29.78
N LEU A 156 -14.55 3.47 -29.33
CA LEU A 156 -14.98 4.59 -30.18
C LEU A 156 -13.79 5.38 -30.73
N ALA A 157 -12.78 5.62 -29.89
CA ALA A 157 -11.54 6.28 -30.30
C ALA A 157 -10.79 5.48 -31.38
N GLY A 158 -10.66 4.16 -31.20
CA GLY A 158 -10.05 3.26 -32.18
C GLY A 158 -10.76 3.26 -33.53
N ILE A 159 -12.10 3.27 -33.53
CA ILE A 159 -12.89 3.35 -34.75
C ILE A 159 -12.69 4.71 -35.43
N CYS A 160 -12.71 5.82 -34.68
CA CYS A 160 -12.55 7.16 -35.24
C CYS A 160 -11.15 7.38 -35.85
N TYR A 161 -10.10 6.87 -35.19
CA TYR A 161 -8.74 6.83 -35.74
C TYR A 161 -8.72 6.24 -37.14
N ASN A 162 -9.33 5.06 -37.31
CA ASN A 162 -9.26 4.34 -38.58
C ASN A 162 -10.18 4.95 -39.65
N VAL A 163 -11.34 5.48 -39.29
CA VAL A 163 -12.31 6.06 -40.25
C VAL A 163 -11.84 7.41 -40.79
N SER A 164 -11.24 8.25 -39.94
CA SER A 164 -10.88 9.64 -40.29
C SER A 164 -9.82 9.73 -41.40
N LEU A 165 -8.83 8.83 -41.39
CA LEU A 165 -7.72 8.85 -42.34
C LEU A 165 -7.53 7.57 -43.14
N PHE A 166 -8.59 6.75 -43.23
CA PHE A 166 -8.60 5.56 -44.07
C PHE A 166 -8.24 5.81 -45.56
N PRO A 167 -8.65 6.94 -46.18
CA PRO A 167 -8.25 7.24 -47.56
C PRO A 167 -6.73 7.37 -47.72
N ALA A 168 -6.04 7.96 -46.73
CA ALA A 168 -4.59 8.10 -46.76
C ALA A 168 -3.89 6.73 -46.64
N ASP A 169 -4.42 5.85 -45.80
CA ASP A 169 -3.91 4.48 -45.64
C ASP A 169 -4.12 3.63 -46.91
N SER A 170 -5.25 3.81 -47.59
CA SER A 170 -5.56 3.16 -48.87
C SER A 170 -4.59 3.61 -49.98
N VAL A 171 -4.30 4.91 -50.08
CA VAL A 171 -3.33 5.46 -51.04
C VAL A 171 -1.93 4.96 -50.75
N LYS A 172 -1.50 4.98 -49.48
CA LYS A 172 -0.20 4.47 -49.04
C LYS A 172 -0.03 3.00 -49.42
N SER A 173 -1.02 2.16 -49.08
CA SER A 173 -0.98 0.72 -49.36
C SER A 173 -0.90 0.42 -50.85
N ALA A 174 -1.65 1.18 -51.66
CA ALA A 174 -1.59 1.09 -53.11
C ALA A 174 -0.22 1.49 -53.68
N MET A 175 0.37 2.58 -53.20
CA MET A 175 1.72 3.03 -53.62
C MET A 175 2.80 2.01 -53.27
N GLN A 176 2.77 1.45 -52.05
CA GLN A 176 3.75 0.46 -51.60
C GLN A 176 3.65 -0.83 -52.43
N THR A 177 2.43 -1.27 -52.74
CA THR A 177 2.18 -2.47 -53.55
C THR A 177 2.55 -2.25 -55.03
N GLU A 178 2.24 -1.08 -55.59
CA GLU A 178 2.55 -0.71 -56.99
C GLU A 178 4.07 -0.67 -57.23
N HIS A 179 4.84 -0.11 -56.29
CA HIS A 179 6.30 -0.06 -56.37
C HIS A 179 6.93 -1.46 -56.40
N GLU A 180 6.43 -2.38 -55.58
CA GLU A 180 6.96 -3.75 -55.49
C GLU A 180 6.57 -4.63 -56.68
N LEU A 181 5.32 -4.53 -57.16
CA LEU A 181 4.88 -5.23 -58.37
C LEU A 181 5.66 -4.76 -59.61
N ARG A 182 5.94 -3.45 -59.72
CA ARG A 182 6.77 -2.90 -60.81
C ARG A 182 8.22 -3.34 -60.72
N ALA A 183 8.76 -3.46 -59.50
CA ALA A 183 10.11 -3.96 -59.26
C ALA A 183 10.24 -5.44 -59.66
N GLN A 184 9.21 -6.27 -59.44
CA GLN A 184 9.18 -7.67 -59.88
C GLN A 184 9.02 -7.81 -61.40
N ALA A 185 8.32 -6.88 -62.06
CA ALA A 185 8.08 -6.89 -63.51
C ALA A 185 9.23 -6.30 -64.37
N GLY A 186 10.34 -5.85 -63.77
CA GLY A 186 11.50 -5.32 -64.49
C GLY A 186 11.32 -3.93 -65.12
N LEU A 187 10.24 -3.21 -64.79
CA LEU A 187 9.84 -1.92 -65.39
C LEU A 187 10.33 -0.69 -64.57
N ALA A 188 11.48 -0.80 -63.89
CA ALA A 188 11.95 0.13 -62.87
C ALA A 188 12.32 1.57 -63.34
N LYS A 189 12.16 1.91 -64.63
CA LYS A 189 12.60 3.20 -65.21
C LYS A 189 11.49 4.27 -65.34
N ALA A 190 10.23 3.96 -65.02
CA ALA A 190 9.16 4.96 -65.04
C ALA A 190 9.07 5.73 -63.70
N THR A 191 8.82 7.04 -63.76
CA THR A 191 8.72 7.94 -62.60
C THR A 191 7.71 7.42 -61.56
N PRO A 192 8.05 7.44 -60.25
CA PRO A 192 7.12 7.05 -59.19
C PRO A 192 5.83 7.88 -59.23
N THR A 193 4.68 7.22 -59.06
CA THR A 193 3.38 7.89 -58.92
C THR A 193 3.34 8.59 -57.55
N GLY A 194 3.17 9.92 -57.56
CA GLY A 194 3.04 10.71 -56.33
C GLY A 194 1.71 10.45 -55.61
N PHE A 195 1.65 10.75 -54.31
CA PHE A 195 0.48 10.51 -53.45
C PHE A 195 -0.84 11.06 -54.03
N LEU A 196 -0.82 12.29 -54.55
CA LEU A 196 -1.99 12.92 -55.17
C LEU A 196 -2.43 12.21 -56.46
N GLN A 197 -1.48 11.73 -57.27
CA GLN A 197 -1.79 11.02 -58.50
C GLN A 197 -2.44 9.67 -58.20
N THR A 198 -1.92 8.94 -57.21
CA THR A 198 -2.49 7.65 -56.78
C THR A 198 -3.88 7.82 -56.16
N LEU A 199 -4.09 8.86 -55.35
CA LEU A 199 -5.41 9.22 -54.82
C LEU A 199 -6.41 9.49 -55.96
N LEU A 200 -6.04 10.32 -56.94
CA LEU A 200 -6.90 10.63 -58.09
C LEU A 200 -7.20 9.38 -58.92
N ASN A 201 -6.23 8.52 -59.16
CA ASN A 201 -6.42 7.27 -59.89
C ASN A 201 -7.40 6.33 -59.17
N ILE A 202 -7.30 6.18 -57.85
CA ILE A 202 -8.23 5.35 -57.05
C ILE A 202 -9.63 5.95 -57.09
N TYR A 203 -9.74 7.27 -56.93
CA TYR A 203 -11.01 7.97 -56.97
C TYR A 203 -11.69 7.88 -58.34
N GLN A 204 -10.95 8.05 -59.43
CA GLN A 204 -11.47 7.95 -60.79
C GLN A 204 -11.90 6.53 -61.17
N THR A 205 -11.22 5.50 -60.66
CA THR A 205 -11.50 4.09 -61.02
C THR A 205 -12.57 3.44 -60.14
N ARG A 206 -12.63 3.77 -58.84
CA ARG A 206 -13.49 3.08 -57.86
C ARG A 206 -14.33 4.04 -57.01
N GLY A 207 -14.23 5.34 -57.24
CA GLY A 207 -14.93 6.37 -56.45
C GLY A 207 -14.53 6.35 -54.98
N ILE A 208 -15.37 6.99 -54.15
CA ILE A 208 -15.17 7.06 -52.70
C ILE A 208 -15.21 5.67 -52.03
N ARG A 209 -15.95 4.72 -52.61
CA ARG A 209 -16.00 3.33 -52.12
C ARG A 209 -14.65 2.63 -52.25
N GLY A 210 -13.84 2.98 -53.25
CA GLY A 210 -12.47 2.50 -53.40
C GLY A 210 -11.53 2.99 -52.31
N LEU A 211 -11.71 4.24 -51.85
CA LEU A 211 -10.90 4.85 -50.78
C LEU A 211 -11.22 4.33 -49.39
N TYR A 212 -12.36 3.63 -49.21
CA TYR A 212 -12.82 3.04 -47.95
C TYR A 212 -12.93 1.52 -47.98
N ALA A 213 -12.43 0.88 -49.05
CA ALA A 213 -12.49 -0.57 -49.19
C ALA A 213 -11.65 -1.25 -48.10
N GLY A 214 -12.31 -1.94 -47.16
CA GLY A 214 -11.66 -2.63 -46.04
C GLY A 214 -11.74 -1.92 -44.67
N VAL A 215 -12.38 -0.74 -44.60
CA VAL A 215 -12.51 0.01 -43.34
C VAL A 215 -13.24 -0.79 -42.26
N GLY A 216 -14.27 -1.56 -42.62
CA GLY A 216 -15.03 -2.37 -41.66
C GLY A 216 -14.19 -3.44 -40.95
N VAL A 217 -13.34 -4.15 -41.70
CA VAL A 217 -12.42 -5.16 -41.13
C VAL A 217 -11.36 -4.51 -40.25
N THR A 218 -10.89 -3.32 -40.65
CA THR A 218 -9.90 -2.55 -39.89
C THR A 218 -10.49 -2.05 -38.57
N CYS A 219 -11.71 -1.52 -38.59
CA CYS A 219 -12.43 -1.11 -37.38
C CYS A 219 -12.66 -2.28 -36.42
N LEU A 220 -13.11 -3.44 -36.93
CA LEU A 220 -13.34 -4.65 -36.14
C LEU A 220 -12.07 -5.12 -35.42
N ARG A 221 -10.90 -5.02 -36.07
CA ARG A 221 -9.59 -5.31 -35.48
C ARG A 221 -9.15 -4.26 -34.46
N SER A 222 -9.42 -2.98 -34.74
CA SER A 222 -8.90 -1.85 -33.97
C SER A 222 -9.60 -1.62 -32.62
N ALA A 223 -10.87 -2.02 -32.50
CA ALA A 223 -11.63 -1.82 -31.28
C ALA A 223 -11.03 -2.62 -30.09
N PRO A 224 -10.76 -3.95 -30.20
CA PRO A 224 -10.11 -4.70 -29.13
C PRO A 224 -8.70 -4.20 -28.80
N SER A 225 -7.90 -3.81 -29.80
CA SER A 225 -6.54 -3.31 -29.56
C SER A 225 -6.55 -1.97 -28.81
N SER A 226 -7.47 -1.08 -29.14
CA SER A 226 -7.62 0.22 -28.47
C SER A 226 -8.13 0.07 -27.04
N VAL A 227 -9.04 -0.88 -26.78
CA VAL A 227 -9.45 -1.24 -25.41
C VAL A 227 -8.25 -1.71 -24.58
N SER A 228 -7.40 -2.56 -25.16
CA SER A 228 -6.17 -3.02 -24.48
C SER A 228 -5.20 -1.87 -24.20
N GLN A 229 -5.05 -0.93 -25.14
CA GLN A 229 -4.21 0.26 -24.99
C GLN A 229 -4.73 1.17 -23.87
N VAL A 230 -6.04 1.43 -23.81
CA VAL A 230 -6.68 2.21 -22.73
C VAL A 230 -6.55 1.50 -21.38
N ALA A 231 -6.72 0.18 -21.32
CA ALA A 231 -6.56 -0.59 -20.08
C ALA A 231 -5.15 -0.48 -19.50
N LYS A 232 -4.10 -0.43 -20.35
CA LYS A 232 -2.72 -0.17 -19.92
C LYS A 232 -2.51 1.27 -19.45
N MET A 233 -3.23 2.22 -20.06
CA MET A 233 -3.17 3.64 -19.71
C MET A 233 -3.92 3.97 -18.42
N SER A 234 -4.94 3.17 -18.06
CA SER A 234 -5.73 3.31 -16.83
C SER A 234 -5.26 2.41 -15.68
N SER A 235 -4.44 1.39 -15.94
CA SER A 235 -3.85 0.57 -14.88
C SER A 235 -2.71 1.34 -14.23
N VAL A 236 -3.03 2.04 -13.14
CA VAL A 236 -2.08 2.45 -12.12
C VAL A 236 -1.25 1.22 -11.75
N SER A 237 0.06 1.21 -12.03
CA SER A 237 0.91 0.06 -11.72
C SER A 237 1.08 -0.04 -10.21
N LYS A 238 0.13 -0.70 -9.53
CA LYS A 238 0.14 -0.95 -8.09
C LYS A 238 1.46 -1.60 -7.66
N ILE A 239 1.92 -1.28 -6.46
CA ILE A 239 3.08 -1.90 -5.84
C ILE A 239 2.76 -3.38 -5.61
N LYS A 240 3.52 -4.26 -6.26
CA LYS A 240 3.35 -5.72 -6.13
C LYS A 240 3.99 -6.20 -4.83
N VAL A 241 3.23 -6.93 -4.02
CA VAL A 241 3.72 -7.56 -2.79
C VAL A 241 3.80 -9.07 -3.03
N ALA A 242 4.99 -9.64 -2.84
CA ALA A 242 5.26 -11.04 -3.19
C ALA A 242 4.63 -12.02 -2.19
N ASN A 243 4.69 -11.69 -0.90
CA ASN A 243 4.18 -12.55 0.16
C ASN A 243 2.89 -11.99 0.78
N PRO A 244 1.99 -12.88 1.27
CA PRO A 244 0.73 -12.44 1.86
C PRO A 244 0.90 -11.65 3.17
N VAL A 245 -0.13 -10.88 3.50
CA VAL A 245 -0.34 -10.27 4.82
C VAL A 245 -1.64 -10.82 5.41
N VAL A 246 -1.62 -11.19 6.68
CA VAL A 246 -2.82 -11.66 7.39
C VAL A 246 -3.59 -10.46 7.88
N GLU A 247 -4.86 -10.35 7.47
CA GLU A 247 -5.76 -9.29 7.92
C GLU A 247 -6.75 -9.87 8.92
N LEU A 248 -6.78 -9.27 10.11
CA LEU A 248 -7.68 -9.63 11.20
C LEU A 248 -8.70 -8.51 11.37
N ASP A 249 -9.90 -8.67 10.81
CA ASP A 249 -10.97 -7.68 10.92
C ASP A 249 -11.58 -7.67 12.33
N GLY A 250 -12.26 -6.59 12.69
CA GLY A 250 -12.67 -6.29 14.06
C GLY A 250 -14.14 -5.91 14.20
N ASP A 251 -14.42 -5.09 15.20
CA ASP A 251 -15.78 -4.76 15.63
C ASP A 251 -16.08 -3.25 15.55
N GLU A 252 -17.37 -2.92 15.59
CA GLU A 252 -17.91 -1.57 15.83
C GLU A 252 -17.32 -0.45 14.94
N MET A 253 -16.93 0.69 15.53
CA MET A 253 -16.49 1.87 14.79
C MET A 253 -15.16 1.60 14.06
N THR A 254 -14.29 0.82 14.70
CA THR A 254 -13.00 0.45 14.12
C THR A 254 -13.18 -0.43 12.89
N ARG A 255 -14.15 -1.36 12.86
CA ARG A 255 -14.46 -2.16 11.65
C ARG A 255 -14.81 -1.29 10.44
N ILE A 256 -15.61 -0.24 10.67
CA ILE A 256 -16.04 0.70 9.62
C ILE A 256 -14.82 1.45 9.06
N ILE A 257 -14.00 2.00 9.95
CA ILE A 257 -12.78 2.74 9.58
C ILE A 257 -11.77 1.81 8.89
N TRP A 258 -11.62 0.58 9.39
CA TRP A 258 -10.69 -0.42 8.89
C TRP A 258 -10.98 -0.79 7.44
N LYS A 259 -12.26 -1.03 7.12
CA LYS A 259 -12.72 -1.25 5.75
C LYS A 259 -12.35 -0.06 4.85
N GLN A 260 -12.62 1.16 5.30
CA GLN A 260 -12.31 2.37 4.53
C GLN A 260 -10.80 2.51 4.28
N ILE A 261 -9.96 2.33 5.31
CA ILE A 261 -8.50 2.36 5.17
C ILE A 261 -8.04 1.35 4.12
N ARG A 262 -8.51 0.10 4.22
CA ARG A 262 -8.15 -0.96 3.27
C ARG A 262 -8.54 -0.59 1.83
N GLU A 263 -9.78 -0.16 1.62
CA GLU A 263 -10.35 0.07 0.29
C GLU A 263 -9.87 1.38 -0.37
N ASP A 264 -9.60 2.43 0.41
CA ASP A 264 -9.22 3.75 -0.12
C ASP A 264 -7.76 4.11 0.00
N LEU A 265 -7.08 3.63 1.06
CA LEU A 265 -5.71 4.03 1.37
C LEU A 265 -4.70 2.93 1.02
N ILE A 266 -5.10 1.65 1.00
CA ILE A 266 -4.17 0.53 0.75
C ILE A 266 -4.35 -0.08 -0.65
N LEU A 267 -5.47 -0.73 -0.91
CA LEU A 267 -5.71 -1.51 -2.14
C LEU A 267 -5.68 -0.72 -3.45
N PRO A 268 -5.93 0.60 -3.51
CA PRO A 268 -5.75 1.37 -4.73
C PRO A 268 -4.28 1.46 -5.18
N PHE A 269 -3.34 1.42 -4.24
CA PHE A 269 -1.91 1.63 -4.48
C PHE A 269 -1.09 0.33 -4.36
N VAL A 270 -1.57 -0.64 -3.58
CA VAL A 270 -0.83 -1.87 -3.28
C VAL A 270 -1.62 -3.08 -3.76
N ASP A 271 -0.95 -3.96 -4.50
CA ASP A 271 -1.45 -5.28 -4.88
C ASP A 271 -0.85 -6.32 -3.95
N VAL A 272 -1.61 -6.66 -2.90
CA VAL A 272 -1.22 -7.56 -1.82
C VAL A 272 -2.25 -8.66 -1.64
N ASP A 273 -1.79 -9.90 -1.49
CA ASP A 273 -2.63 -11.04 -1.12
C ASP A 273 -2.97 -10.97 0.38
N LEU A 274 -4.22 -10.63 0.69
CA LEU A 274 -4.71 -10.55 2.07
C LEU A 274 -5.32 -11.87 2.49
N LYS A 275 -4.74 -12.50 3.52
CA LYS A 275 -5.35 -13.64 4.22
C LYS A 275 -6.32 -13.11 5.26
N TYR A 276 -7.57 -12.98 4.86
CA TYR A 276 -8.61 -12.35 5.65
C TYR A 276 -9.21 -13.31 6.68
N TYR A 277 -9.27 -12.86 7.93
CA TYR A 277 -9.94 -13.52 9.05
C TYR A 277 -10.85 -12.51 9.74
N ASP A 278 -12.13 -12.86 9.88
CA ASP A 278 -13.11 -12.00 10.56
C ASP A 278 -13.15 -12.31 12.06
N LEU A 279 -12.53 -11.47 12.89
CA LEU A 279 -12.56 -11.60 14.35
C LEU A 279 -13.69 -10.77 14.99
N GLY A 280 -14.67 -10.33 14.20
CA GLY A 280 -15.89 -9.75 14.73
C GLY A 280 -16.57 -10.69 15.73
N ILE A 281 -17.15 -10.13 16.79
CA ILE A 281 -17.71 -10.90 17.92
C ILE A 281 -18.74 -11.95 17.47
N GLU A 282 -19.57 -11.63 16.48
CA GLU A 282 -20.56 -12.55 15.92
C GLU A 282 -19.91 -13.74 15.20
N ASN A 283 -18.84 -13.51 14.43
CA ASN A 283 -18.14 -14.59 13.73
C ASN A 283 -17.29 -15.43 14.70
N ARG A 284 -16.72 -14.81 15.74
CA ARG A 284 -16.07 -15.56 16.83
C ARG A 284 -17.07 -16.46 17.54
N ASP A 285 -18.25 -15.96 17.90
CA ASP A 285 -19.28 -16.81 18.53
C ASP A 285 -19.76 -17.94 17.60
N LYS A 286 -19.97 -17.63 16.30
CA LYS A 286 -20.34 -18.62 15.28
C LYS A 286 -19.32 -19.75 15.14
N THR A 287 -18.03 -19.42 15.21
CA THR A 287 -16.92 -20.38 15.02
C THR A 287 -16.39 -20.98 16.31
N ASP A 288 -17.07 -20.74 17.44
CA ASP A 288 -16.61 -21.13 18.78
C ASP A 288 -15.18 -20.63 19.10
N ASP A 289 -14.90 -19.39 18.67
CA ASP A 289 -13.62 -18.67 18.75
C ASP A 289 -12.44 -19.33 18.01
N ARG A 290 -12.72 -20.33 17.15
CA ARG A 290 -11.70 -20.98 16.33
C ARG A 290 -11.03 -20.03 15.34
N VAL A 291 -11.77 -19.06 14.79
CA VAL A 291 -11.23 -18.07 13.85
C VAL A 291 -10.05 -17.28 14.45
N THR A 292 -10.09 -17.01 15.75
CA THR A 292 -9.01 -16.33 16.48
C THR A 292 -7.73 -17.17 16.48
N VAL A 293 -7.85 -18.47 16.76
CA VAL A 293 -6.71 -19.41 16.75
C VAL A 293 -6.17 -19.59 15.32
N GLU A 294 -7.05 -19.77 14.35
CA GLU A 294 -6.69 -19.95 12.94
C GLU A 294 -5.96 -18.71 12.37
N SER A 295 -6.37 -17.51 12.79
CA SER A 295 -5.69 -16.26 12.40
C SER A 295 -4.27 -16.17 13.00
N ALA A 296 -4.07 -16.60 14.24
CA ALA A 296 -2.74 -16.61 14.86
C ALA A 296 -1.81 -17.62 14.17
N GLU A 297 -2.31 -18.81 13.83
CA GLU A 297 -1.53 -19.80 13.05
C GLU A 297 -1.23 -19.31 11.63
N ALA A 298 -2.13 -18.54 11.02
CA ALA A 298 -1.85 -17.85 9.76
C ALA A 298 -0.73 -16.82 9.90
N ILE A 299 -0.70 -16.03 10.98
CA ILE A 299 0.40 -15.09 11.25
C ILE A 299 1.72 -15.85 11.41
N LYS A 300 1.74 -17.01 12.10
CA LYS A 300 2.96 -17.84 12.17
C LYS A 300 3.48 -18.25 10.81
N LYS A 301 2.57 -18.61 9.90
CA LYS A 301 2.88 -19.05 8.54
C LYS A 301 3.36 -17.90 7.65
N TYR A 302 2.65 -16.77 7.65
CA TYR A 302 2.90 -15.64 6.73
C TYR A 302 3.72 -14.50 7.33
N LYS A 303 4.05 -14.60 8.62
CA LYS A 303 4.91 -13.72 9.42
C LYS A 303 4.38 -12.32 9.72
N VAL A 304 3.35 -11.85 9.03
CA VAL A 304 2.82 -10.48 9.19
C VAL A 304 1.31 -10.50 9.41
N GLY A 305 0.86 -10.00 10.54
CA GLY A 305 -0.55 -9.73 10.85
C GLY A 305 -0.84 -8.24 11.02
N VAL A 306 -1.93 -7.76 10.43
CA VAL A 306 -2.51 -6.44 10.70
C VAL A 306 -3.91 -6.64 11.28
N LYS A 307 -4.17 -6.02 12.43
CA LYS A 307 -5.33 -6.34 13.23
C LYS A 307 -6.13 -5.09 13.63
N CYS A 308 -7.43 -5.18 13.40
CA CYS A 308 -8.42 -4.23 13.86
C CYS A 308 -8.77 -4.48 15.35
N ALA A 309 -9.27 -3.44 16.03
CA ALA A 309 -9.71 -3.59 17.41
C ALA A 309 -10.94 -4.53 17.51
N THR A 310 -10.96 -5.37 18.54
CA THR A 310 -11.98 -6.41 18.75
C THR A 310 -12.63 -6.26 20.13
N ILE A 311 -13.91 -6.64 20.24
CA ILE A 311 -14.62 -6.67 21.52
C ILE A 311 -14.08 -7.83 22.37
N THR A 312 -13.72 -7.58 23.62
CA THR A 312 -13.63 -8.65 24.63
C THR A 312 -14.93 -8.62 25.42
N PRO A 313 -15.80 -9.65 25.33
CA PRO A 313 -17.15 -9.59 25.88
C PRO A 313 -17.14 -9.67 27.41
N ASP A 314 -17.94 -8.82 28.04
CA ASP A 314 -18.35 -8.90 29.46
C ASP A 314 -19.78 -9.44 29.56
N GLU A 315 -20.36 -9.50 30.76
CA GLU A 315 -21.73 -9.97 30.98
C GLU A 315 -22.79 -9.18 30.19
N ALA A 316 -22.55 -7.88 29.97
CA ALA A 316 -23.46 -7.04 29.20
C ALA A 316 -23.37 -7.36 27.71
N ARG A 317 -22.16 -7.56 27.17
CA ARG A 317 -21.94 -7.96 25.77
C ARG A 317 -22.44 -9.37 25.48
N VAL A 318 -22.32 -10.30 26.43
CA VAL A 318 -22.93 -11.65 26.29
C VAL A 318 -24.43 -11.54 26.07
N LYS A 319 -25.11 -10.66 26.81
CA LYS A 319 -26.55 -10.42 26.63
C LYS A 319 -26.86 -9.67 25.33
N GLU A 320 -26.08 -8.64 25.02
CA GLU A 320 -26.28 -7.80 23.83
C GLU A 320 -26.23 -8.60 22.53
N PHE A 321 -25.20 -9.45 22.40
CA PHE A 321 -24.96 -10.24 21.18
C PHE A 321 -25.53 -11.66 21.28
N ASN A 322 -26.20 -12.00 22.37
CA ASN A 322 -26.72 -13.35 22.65
C ASN A 322 -25.65 -14.45 22.47
N LEU A 323 -24.49 -14.24 23.10
CA LEU A 323 -23.32 -15.11 22.94
C LEU A 323 -23.51 -16.46 23.64
N LYS A 324 -22.96 -17.53 23.06
CA LYS A 324 -22.97 -18.89 23.65
C LYS A 324 -22.24 -18.91 25.00
N LYS A 325 -21.16 -18.14 25.12
CA LYS A 325 -20.39 -17.95 26.36
C LYS A 325 -19.56 -16.66 26.29
N MET A 326 -18.99 -16.29 27.43
CA MET A 326 -18.03 -15.19 27.52
C MET A 326 -16.68 -15.62 26.93
N TRP A 327 -16.44 -15.29 25.67
CA TRP A 327 -15.19 -15.61 24.97
C TRP A 327 -14.00 -14.84 25.52
N LEU A 328 -12.81 -15.44 25.45
CA LEU A 328 -11.56 -14.78 25.88
C LEU A 328 -11.19 -13.62 24.95
N SER A 329 -10.28 -12.77 25.41
CA SER A 329 -9.75 -11.67 24.59
C SER A 329 -8.96 -12.23 23.40
N PRO A 330 -9.28 -11.81 22.15
CA PRO A 330 -8.50 -12.22 20.98
C PRO A 330 -7.02 -11.85 21.08
N ASN A 331 -6.71 -10.69 21.68
CA ASN A 331 -5.34 -10.23 21.90
C ASN A 331 -4.57 -11.18 22.81
N GLY A 332 -5.21 -11.63 23.90
CA GLY A 332 -4.63 -12.63 24.80
C GLY A 332 -4.37 -13.95 24.09
N THR A 333 -5.34 -14.45 23.33
CA THR A 333 -5.20 -15.70 22.56
C THR A 333 -4.08 -15.64 21.53
N ILE A 334 -4.04 -14.58 20.72
CA ILE A 334 -3.00 -14.39 19.69
C ILE A 334 -1.62 -14.27 20.35
N ARG A 335 -1.46 -13.45 21.39
CA ARG A 335 -0.19 -13.30 22.12
C ARG A 335 0.28 -14.61 22.74
N ASN A 336 -0.64 -15.42 23.27
CA ASN A 336 -0.32 -16.74 23.83
C ASN A 336 0.18 -17.71 22.75
N ILE A 337 -0.35 -17.64 21.54
CA ILE A 337 -0.01 -18.54 20.43
C ILE A 337 1.30 -18.11 19.76
N LEU A 338 1.48 -16.80 19.50
CA LEU A 338 2.65 -16.26 18.83
C LEU A 338 3.85 -16.12 19.77
N GLY A 339 3.60 -15.82 21.04
CA GLY A 339 4.62 -15.33 21.97
C GLY A 339 5.15 -13.95 21.56
N GLY A 340 6.11 -13.43 22.33
CA GLY A 340 6.79 -12.18 22.01
C GLY A 340 6.50 -11.02 22.94
N THR A 341 6.86 -9.83 22.48
CA THR A 341 6.86 -8.58 23.24
C THR A 341 6.01 -7.55 22.53
N VAL A 342 5.13 -6.86 23.27
CA VAL A 342 4.31 -5.79 22.71
C VAL A 342 5.06 -4.48 22.86
N PHE A 343 5.38 -3.85 21.73
CA PHE A 343 5.97 -2.52 21.67
C PHE A 343 4.89 -1.47 21.43
N ARG A 344 4.84 -0.47 22.29
CA ARG A 344 3.95 0.69 22.15
C ARG A 344 4.78 1.95 22.00
N GLU A 345 4.52 2.71 20.94
CA GLU A 345 5.22 3.95 20.63
C GLU A 345 4.25 5.06 20.24
N PRO A 346 4.38 6.27 20.83
CA PRO A 346 3.55 7.39 20.48
C PRO A 346 3.91 7.93 19.09
N ILE A 347 2.88 8.31 18.34
CA ILE A 347 2.99 9.06 17.10
C ILE A 347 3.07 10.54 17.47
N ILE A 348 4.24 11.14 17.24
CA ILE A 348 4.51 12.51 17.66
C ILE A 348 3.84 13.49 16.70
N LEU A 349 3.11 14.43 17.28
CA LEU A 349 2.61 15.62 16.63
C LEU A 349 3.25 16.85 17.27
N GLU A 350 3.69 17.81 16.46
CA GLU A 350 4.32 19.03 16.93
C GLU A 350 3.31 20.02 17.53
N LYS A 351 2.10 20.10 16.95
CA LYS A 351 1.06 21.06 17.38
C LYS A 351 0.29 20.62 18.62
N ILE A 352 0.29 19.33 18.95
CA ILE A 352 -0.48 18.82 20.09
C ILE A 352 0.26 19.12 21.39
N PRO A 353 -0.34 19.91 22.31
CA PRO A 353 0.26 20.16 23.61
C PRO A 353 0.42 18.85 24.38
N ARG A 354 1.63 18.63 24.90
CA ARG A 354 1.94 17.49 25.75
C ARG A 354 1.82 17.89 27.23
N PRO A 355 1.11 17.12 28.07
CA PRO A 355 1.10 17.32 29.52
C PRO A 355 2.50 17.31 30.15
N VAL A 356 3.45 16.59 29.53
CA VAL A 356 4.88 16.62 29.87
C VAL A 356 5.64 17.30 28.73
N PRO A 357 5.89 18.62 28.79
CA PRO A 357 6.43 19.37 27.65
C PRO A 357 7.82 18.93 27.20
N GLY A 358 8.63 18.38 28.11
CA GLY A 358 9.99 17.91 27.82
C GLY A 358 10.05 16.74 26.84
N TRP A 359 8.96 15.97 26.69
CA TRP A 359 8.88 14.80 25.81
C TRP A 359 8.86 15.18 24.33
N THR A 360 10.04 15.51 23.82
CA THR A 360 10.29 15.91 22.43
C THR A 360 10.66 14.74 21.53
N LYS A 361 11.07 13.61 22.10
CA LYS A 361 11.37 12.35 21.42
C LYS A 361 10.45 11.24 21.94
N PRO A 362 10.17 10.18 21.14
CA PRO A 362 9.22 9.17 21.53
C PRO A 362 9.82 8.28 22.62
N ILE A 363 8.97 7.74 23.50
CA ILE A 363 9.34 6.68 24.45
C ILE A 363 8.67 5.41 23.96
N CYS A 364 9.46 4.38 23.66
CA CYS A 364 8.96 3.10 23.18
C CYS A 364 8.91 2.11 24.35
N ILE A 365 7.71 1.72 24.81
CA ILE A 365 7.57 0.70 25.85
C ILE A 365 7.55 -0.68 25.22
N GLY A 366 8.48 -1.55 25.64
CA GLY A 366 8.40 -2.99 25.41
C GLY A 366 7.77 -3.66 26.62
N ARG A 367 6.53 -4.14 26.49
CA ARG A 367 5.79 -4.86 27.54
C ARG A 367 6.04 -6.36 27.44
N HIS A 368 6.51 -6.96 28.53
CA HIS A 368 6.60 -8.41 28.69
C HIS A 368 5.21 -9.05 28.81
N ALA A 369 4.58 -9.36 27.68
CA ALA A 369 3.18 -9.80 27.61
C ALA A 369 2.97 -11.28 28.00
N PHE A 370 3.62 -11.75 29.07
CA PHE A 370 3.52 -13.12 29.58
C PHE A 370 3.62 -13.18 31.11
N GLY A 371 2.92 -14.13 31.73
CA GLY A 371 3.06 -14.44 33.16
C GLY A 371 2.57 -13.32 34.09
N ASP A 372 3.17 -13.30 35.28
CA ASP A 372 2.91 -12.33 36.35
C ASP A 372 1.41 -12.27 36.74
N GLN A 373 0.88 -11.09 37.08
CA GLN A 373 -0.51 -10.91 37.51
C GLN A 373 -1.53 -11.39 36.46
N TYR A 374 -1.17 -11.39 35.18
CA TYR A 374 -2.06 -11.77 34.07
C TYR A 374 -2.22 -13.28 33.92
N ARG A 375 -1.42 -14.08 34.65
CA ARG A 375 -1.56 -15.54 34.74
C ARG A 375 -1.47 -16.02 36.19
N CYS A 376 -1.91 -15.19 37.13
CA CYS A 376 -1.92 -15.54 38.54
C CYS A 376 -3.11 -16.46 38.89
N GLN A 377 -3.00 -17.13 40.03
CA GLN A 377 -4.14 -17.68 40.75
C GLN A 377 -4.40 -16.79 41.96
N ASN A 378 -5.65 -16.44 42.22
CA ASN A 378 -6.04 -15.61 43.35
C ASN A 378 -7.37 -16.08 43.95
N PHE A 379 -7.57 -15.81 45.23
CA PHE A 379 -8.79 -16.15 45.94
C PHE A 379 -8.97 -15.30 47.20
N VAL A 380 -10.21 -15.23 47.68
CA VAL A 380 -10.56 -14.64 48.98
C VAL A 380 -10.36 -15.70 50.05
N VAL A 381 -9.57 -15.36 51.08
CA VAL A 381 -9.38 -16.19 52.26
C VAL A 381 -10.54 -15.90 53.22
N PRO A 382 -11.40 -16.90 53.54
CA PRO A 382 -12.67 -16.64 54.22
C PRO A 382 -12.56 -16.39 55.73
N GLY A 383 -11.40 -16.66 56.34
CA GLY A 383 -11.22 -16.59 57.79
C GLY A 383 -9.79 -16.96 58.22
N PRO A 384 -9.57 -17.30 59.50
CA PRO A 384 -8.24 -17.54 60.01
C PRO A 384 -7.62 -18.83 59.44
N GLY A 385 -6.36 -18.78 59.05
CA GLY A 385 -5.68 -19.93 58.45
C GLY A 385 -4.30 -19.63 57.88
N LYS A 386 -3.49 -20.66 57.67
CA LYS A 386 -2.12 -20.53 57.17
C LYS A 386 -2.07 -20.66 55.65
N LEU A 387 -1.40 -19.72 54.99
CA LEU A 387 -1.08 -19.76 53.57
C LEU A 387 0.37 -20.18 53.36
N THR A 388 0.56 -21.22 52.54
CA THR A 388 1.86 -21.73 52.14
C THR A 388 1.96 -21.82 50.61
N ILE A 389 3.17 -21.72 50.07
CA ILE A 389 3.48 -21.99 48.66
C ILE A 389 4.46 -23.17 48.60
N SER A 390 4.11 -24.20 47.83
CA SER A 390 4.95 -25.38 47.64
C SER A 390 5.33 -25.59 46.18
N TYR A 391 6.59 -25.96 45.92
CA TYR A 391 7.07 -26.43 44.63
C TYR A 391 7.57 -27.87 44.75
N THR A 392 7.07 -28.73 43.86
CA THR A 392 7.50 -30.13 43.75
C THR A 392 8.21 -30.31 42.42
N PRO A 393 9.51 -30.65 42.43
CA PRO A 393 10.24 -30.90 41.20
C PRO A 393 9.74 -32.18 40.52
N THR A 394 9.90 -32.23 39.19
CA THR A 394 9.59 -33.43 38.39
C THR A 394 10.64 -34.53 38.57
N ASP A 395 11.89 -34.14 38.84
CA ASP A 395 12.91 -35.07 39.30
C ASP A 395 12.51 -35.62 40.67
N PRO A 396 12.31 -36.95 40.82
CA PRO A 396 11.98 -37.56 42.10
C PRO A 396 13.00 -37.29 43.21
N ASN A 397 14.25 -36.97 42.85
CA ASN A 397 15.32 -36.63 43.78
C ASN A 397 15.51 -35.12 43.97
N GLY A 398 14.71 -34.29 43.30
CA GLY A 398 14.81 -32.83 43.42
C GLY A 398 14.34 -32.34 44.79
N GLU A 399 14.92 -31.23 45.25
CA GLU A 399 14.53 -30.60 46.50
C GLU A 399 13.12 -29.99 46.39
N LYS A 400 12.22 -30.42 47.28
CA LYS A 400 10.89 -29.80 47.42
C LYS A 400 11.01 -28.50 48.19
N ILE A 401 10.33 -27.47 47.71
CA ILE A 401 10.27 -26.17 48.39
C ILE A 401 8.90 -26.05 49.04
N ASN A 402 8.84 -25.63 50.30
CA ASN A 402 7.62 -25.23 50.98
C ASN A 402 7.89 -23.96 51.78
N ILE A 403 7.18 -22.89 51.46
CA ILE A 403 7.38 -21.55 52.03
C ILE A 403 6.10 -21.14 52.74
N ASP A 404 6.24 -20.80 54.02
CA ASP A 404 5.18 -20.15 54.77
C ASP A 404 5.06 -18.68 54.33
N VAL A 405 3.88 -18.30 53.84
CA VAL A 405 3.63 -16.96 53.29
C VAL A 405 3.03 -16.05 54.35
N PHE A 406 1.92 -16.45 54.96
CA PHE A 406 1.20 -15.63 55.92
C PHE A 406 0.21 -16.46 56.75
N ASP A 407 -0.01 -16.05 58.01
CA ASP A 407 -1.08 -16.57 58.88
C ASP A 407 -2.22 -15.55 58.95
N TYR A 408 -3.35 -15.87 58.32
CA TYR A 408 -4.51 -14.99 58.26
C TYR A 408 -5.22 -14.88 59.61
N PRO A 409 -5.64 -13.66 60.01
CA PRO A 409 -6.45 -13.43 61.20
C PRO A 409 -7.93 -13.76 60.95
N GLU A 410 -8.78 -13.58 61.97
CA GLU A 410 -10.20 -13.97 61.93
C GLU A 410 -10.99 -13.40 60.74
N GLN A 411 -10.68 -12.18 60.30
CA GLN A 411 -11.37 -11.53 59.19
C GLN A 411 -10.92 -12.04 57.80
N GLY A 412 -9.99 -12.98 57.74
CA GLY A 412 -9.48 -13.52 56.48
C GLY A 412 -8.70 -12.47 55.69
N GLY A 413 -8.81 -12.51 54.36
CA GLY A 413 -8.12 -11.58 53.47
C GLY A 413 -8.14 -12.02 52.00
N VAL A 414 -7.09 -11.69 51.26
CA VAL A 414 -6.90 -12.11 49.87
C VAL A 414 -5.51 -12.70 49.69
N ALA A 415 -5.39 -13.68 48.81
CA ALA A 415 -4.14 -14.35 48.48
C ALA A 415 -3.97 -14.42 46.96
N MET A 416 -2.71 -14.37 46.51
CA MET A 416 -2.39 -14.65 45.11
C MET A 416 -1.02 -15.32 44.96
N ALA A 417 -0.86 -16.09 43.88
CA ALA A 417 0.42 -16.64 43.44
C ALA A 417 0.58 -16.40 41.94
N MET A 418 1.79 -16.02 41.53
CA MET A 418 2.13 -15.74 40.12
C MET A 418 3.49 -16.35 39.77
N TYR A 419 3.77 -16.47 38.47
CA TYR A 419 5.00 -17.07 37.97
C TYR A 419 5.45 -16.43 36.65
N ASN A 420 6.70 -16.67 36.31
CA ASN A 420 7.26 -16.42 34.98
C ASN A 420 8.28 -17.52 34.63
N THR A 421 8.76 -17.54 33.39
CA THR A 421 9.73 -18.55 32.93
C THR A 421 10.98 -17.89 32.37
N THR A 422 12.15 -18.52 32.58
CA THR A 422 13.43 -18.06 32.00
C THR A 422 13.32 -17.91 30.48
N GLU A 423 12.69 -18.87 29.79
CA GLU A 423 12.48 -18.81 28.34
C GLU A 423 11.73 -17.54 27.91
N SER A 424 10.64 -17.20 28.61
CA SER A 424 9.85 -16.02 28.29
C SER A 424 10.63 -14.73 28.53
N ILE A 425 11.35 -14.64 29.66
CA ILE A 425 12.16 -13.45 30.01
C ILE A 425 13.31 -13.27 29.01
N THR A 426 13.99 -14.36 28.64
CA THR A 426 15.06 -14.35 27.62
C THR A 426 14.52 -13.87 26.27
N GLY A 427 13.36 -14.38 25.84
CA GLY A 427 12.73 -13.95 24.59
C GLY A 427 12.34 -12.46 24.61
N PHE A 428 11.83 -11.99 25.75
CA PHE A 428 11.53 -10.57 25.99
C PHE A 428 12.78 -9.68 25.89
N ALA A 429 13.89 -10.09 26.51
CA ALA A 429 15.16 -9.38 26.46
C ALA A 429 15.69 -9.24 25.03
N HIS A 430 15.73 -10.36 24.28
CA HIS A 430 16.14 -10.34 22.87
C HIS A 430 15.32 -9.36 22.02
N ALA A 431 14.00 -9.36 22.18
CA ALA A 431 13.13 -8.44 21.45
C ALA A 431 13.46 -6.97 21.79
N CYS A 432 13.67 -6.65 23.07
CA CYS A 432 13.97 -5.29 23.52
C CYS A 432 15.33 -4.80 23.00
N PHE A 433 16.39 -5.62 23.06
CA PHE A 433 17.70 -5.25 22.53
C PHE A 433 17.67 -4.99 21.02
N ARG A 434 16.96 -5.83 20.26
CA ARG A 434 16.82 -5.66 18.81
C ARG A 434 16.06 -4.39 18.45
N ILE A 435 14.95 -4.09 19.15
CA ILE A 435 14.21 -2.85 18.91
C ILE A 435 15.05 -1.62 19.26
N ALA A 436 15.84 -1.67 20.33
CA ALA A 436 16.77 -0.59 20.68
C ALA A 436 17.84 -0.37 19.60
N ILE A 437 18.40 -1.44 19.03
CA ILE A 437 19.34 -1.39 17.89
C ILE A 437 18.66 -0.81 16.64
N ASP A 438 17.51 -1.34 16.25
CA ASP A 438 16.76 -0.91 15.06
C ASP A 438 16.38 0.58 15.12
N LYS A 439 15.99 1.05 16.31
CA LYS A 439 15.63 2.45 16.55
C LYS A 439 16.83 3.33 16.87
N LYS A 440 18.01 2.74 17.11
CA LYS A 440 19.23 3.44 17.60
C LYS A 440 18.94 4.25 18.86
N MET A 441 18.28 3.62 19.81
CA MET A 441 17.87 4.22 21.09
C MET A 441 18.49 3.45 22.26
N PRO A 442 18.88 4.11 23.37
CA PRO A 442 19.27 3.42 24.59
C PRO A 442 18.10 2.60 25.15
N LEU A 443 18.42 1.54 25.88
CA LEU A 443 17.46 0.62 26.49
C LEU A 443 17.52 0.69 28.02
N TYR A 444 16.37 0.89 28.65
CA TYR A 444 16.20 0.77 30.09
C TYR A 444 15.30 -0.41 30.42
N MET A 445 15.67 -1.23 31.41
CA MET A 445 14.80 -2.27 31.96
C MET A 445 14.50 -1.95 33.42
N SER A 446 13.21 -1.87 33.77
CA SER A 446 12.79 -1.49 35.12
C SER A 446 12.22 -2.66 35.91
N THR A 447 12.65 -2.80 37.18
CA THR A 447 12.09 -3.77 38.12
C THR A 447 12.00 -3.21 39.54
N LYS A 448 11.50 -4.01 40.50
CA LYS A 448 11.60 -3.75 41.93
C LYS A 448 12.43 -4.82 42.66
N ASN A 449 13.60 -5.17 42.09
CA ASN A 449 14.48 -6.23 42.62
C ASN A 449 15.07 -5.97 44.02
N THR A 450 15.02 -4.74 44.55
CA THR A 450 15.35 -4.48 45.96
C THR A 450 14.37 -5.13 46.93
N ILE A 451 13.11 -5.29 46.50
CA ILE A 451 12.02 -5.94 47.26
C ILE A 451 11.86 -7.39 46.79
N LEU A 452 11.64 -7.59 45.48
CA LEU A 452 11.46 -8.91 44.88
C LEU A 452 12.81 -9.51 44.45
N LYS A 453 13.69 -9.76 45.42
CA LYS A 453 15.10 -10.13 45.17
C LYS A 453 15.28 -11.31 44.24
N ALA A 454 14.52 -12.39 44.42
CA ALA A 454 14.60 -13.57 43.56
C ALA A 454 13.86 -13.36 42.23
N TYR A 455 12.59 -12.94 42.31
CA TYR A 455 11.71 -12.85 41.14
C TYR A 455 12.18 -11.79 40.14
N ASP A 456 12.36 -10.55 40.60
CA ASP A 456 12.79 -9.43 39.77
C ASP A 456 14.32 -9.41 39.56
N GLY A 457 15.08 -10.03 40.48
CA GLY A 457 16.49 -10.31 40.27
C GLY A 457 16.71 -11.16 39.03
N LYS A 458 15.89 -12.20 38.82
CA LYS A 458 15.98 -13.07 37.64
C LYS A 458 15.84 -12.32 36.32
N PHE A 459 14.95 -11.30 36.26
CA PHE A 459 14.83 -10.43 35.10
C PHE A 459 16.11 -9.63 34.85
N LYS A 460 16.63 -8.99 35.91
CA LYS A 460 17.86 -8.19 35.84
C LYS A 460 19.03 -9.04 35.35
N ASP A 461 19.23 -10.20 35.96
CA ASP A 461 20.37 -11.07 35.68
C ASP A 461 20.34 -11.56 34.21
N ILE A 462 19.17 -12.02 33.72
CA ILE A 462 19.03 -12.47 32.32
C ILE A 462 19.33 -11.33 31.34
N PHE A 463 18.80 -10.13 31.56
CA PHE A 463 19.08 -9.00 30.67
C PHE A 463 20.56 -8.63 30.67
N GLN A 464 21.19 -8.59 31.84
CA GLN A 464 22.61 -8.25 31.98
C GLN A 464 23.49 -9.30 31.29
N ASP A 465 23.24 -10.58 31.53
CA ASP A 465 23.98 -11.68 30.92
C ASP A 465 23.88 -11.64 29.39
N LEU A 466 22.69 -11.40 28.84
CA LEU A 466 22.49 -11.30 27.39
C LEU A 466 23.17 -10.06 26.81
N PHE A 467 23.10 -8.92 27.51
CA PHE A 467 23.75 -7.70 27.06
C PHE A 467 25.26 -7.90 26.93
N ASP A 468 25.90 -8.37 28.01
CA ASP A 468 27.36 -8.50 28.07
C ASP A 468 27.88 -9.54 27.07
N ASN A 469 27.15 -10.64 26.86
CA ASN A 469 27.60 -11.73 26.01
C ASN A 469 27.24 -11.56 24.51
N GLN A 470 26.19 -10.81 24.16
CA GLN A 470 25.67 -10.78 22.78
C GLN A 470 25.48 -9.39 22.18
N TYR A 471 25.06 -8.40 22.97
CA TYR A 471 24.57 -7.12 22.42
C TYR A 471 25.51 -5.94 22.65
N LYS A 472 26.38 -6.00 23.65
CA LYS A 472 27.30 -4.92 24.00
C LYS A 472 28.14 -4.41 22.83
N PRO A 473 28.75 -5.27 21.96
CA PRO A 473 29.55 -4.79 20.83
C PRO A 473 28.74 -3.94 19.84
N GLU A 474 27.49 -4.28 19.60
CA GLU A 474 26.63 -3.55 18.66
C GLU A 474 26.11 -2.25 19.27
N PHE A 475 25.79 -2.25 20.56
CA PHE A 475 25.41 -1.05 21.31
C PHE A 475 26.55 -0.03 21.35
N ASP A 476 27.78 -0.49 21.66
CA ASP A 476 28.97 0.35 21.67
C ASP A 476 29.24 0.97 20.27
N LYS A 477 29.07 0.17 19.20
CA LYS A 477 29.21 0.64 17.80
C LYS A 477 28.20 1.73 17.43
N LEU A 478 26.97 1.63 17.94
CA LEU A 478 25.90 2.60 17.68
C LEU A 478 25.91 3.80 18.64
N GLY A 479 26.74 3.77 19.68
CA GLY A 479 26.81 4.82 20.70
C GLY A 479 25.57 4.85 21.62
N ILE A 480 24.91 3.71 21.82
CA ILE A 480 23.75 3.53 22.70
C ILE A 480 24.12 2.62 23.88
N TRP A 481 23.34 2.62 24.95
CA TRP A 481 23.63 1.84 26.17
C TRP A 481 22.40 1.07 26.66
N TYR A 482 22.66 0.06 27.49
CA TYR A 482 21.66 -0.66 28.27
C TYR A 482 21.86 -0.34 29.76
N GLU A 483 20.76 -0.12 30.49
CA GLU A 483 20.79 0.09 31.93
C GLU A 483 19.59 -0.55 32.63
N HIS A 484 19.84 -1.27 33.73
CA HIS A 484 18.78 -1.67 34.67
C HIS A 484 18.51 -0.54 35.66
N ARG A 485 17.23 -0.24 35.91
CA ARG A 485 16.80 0.72 36.93
C ARG A 485 15.70 0.19 37.83
N LEU A 486 15.59 0.75 39.02
CA LEU A 486 14.40 0.54 39.84
C LEU A 486 13.23 1.31 39.25
N ILE A 487 12.04 0.70 39.26
CA ILE A 487 10.83 1.25 38.60
C ILE A 487 10.47 2.66 39.08
N ASP A 488 10.66 2.95 40.37
CA ASP A 488 10.43 4.26 40.98
C ASP A 488 11.41 5.35 40.50
N ASP A 489 12.67 5.00 40.27
CA ASP A 489 13.63 5.91 39.63
C ASP A 489 13.33 6.06 38.14
N MET A 490 13.00 4.96 37.46
CA MET A 490 12.74 4.95 36.03
C MET A 490 11.53 5.82 35.64
N VAL A 491 10.42 5.75 36.38
CA VAL A 491 9.26 6.62 36.13
C VAL A 491 9.61 8.09 36.34
N ALA A 492 10.44 8.41 37.35
CA ALA A 492 10.88 9.77 37.62
C ALA A 492 11.82 10.30 36.53
N GLN A 493 12.74 9.46 36.05
CA GLN A 493 13.62 9.76 34.93
C GLN A 493 12.83 9.95 33.64
N ALA A 494 11.84 9.09 33.37
CA ALA A 494 11.00 9.20 32.18
C ALA A 494 10.28 10.55 32.15
N ILE A 495 9.68 10.99 33.25
CA ILE A 495 8.98 12.28 33.36
C ILE A 495 9.95 13.47 33.23
N LYS A 496 11.15 13.39 33.80
CA LYS A 496 12.16 14.47 33.76
C LYS A 496 12.92 14.54 32.42
N GLY A 497 12.99 13.43 31.70
CA GLY A 497 13.78 13.29 30.48
C GLY A 497 13.08 13.85 29.24
N ASN A 498 13.81 13.85 28.12
CA ASN A 498 13.31 14.34 26.84
C ASN A 498 12.66 13.25 25.97
N GLY A 499 12.48 12.04 26.52
CA GLY A 499 12.17 10.82 25.77
C GLY A 499 13.37 10.29 24.96
N GLY A 500 13.10 9.48 23.93
CA GLY A 500 14.11 8.96 23.01
C GLY A 500 14.82 7.70 23.48
N PHE A 501 14.11 6.80 24.15
CA PHE A 501 14.64 5.54 24.66
C PHE A 501 13.60 4.41 24.54
N VAL A 502 14.09 3.17 24.56
CA VAL A 502 13.26 1.98 24.73
C VAL A 502 13.19 1.65 26.21
N TRP A 503 11.98 1.36 26.70
CA TRP A 503 11.72 1.01 28.09
C TRP A 503 11.11 -0.39 28.17
N ALA A 504 11.93 -1.36 28.54
CA ALA A 504 11.50 -2.71 28.84
C ALA A 504 10.79 -2.75 30.20
N CYS A 505 9.49 -2.97 30.16
CA CYS A 505 8.63 -3.08 31.33
C CYS A 505 8.15 -4.52 31.52
N LYS A 506 8.09 -4.97 32.79
CA LYS A 506 7.34 -6.16 33.17
C LYS A 506 5.87 -6.01 32.78
N ASN A 507 5.12 -7.11 32.82
CA ASN A 507 3.78 -7.17 32.24
C ASN A 507 2.85 -6.06 32.78
N TYR A 508 2.77 -5.93 34.10
CA TYR A 508 1.91 -4.93 34.76
C TYR A 508 2.39 -3.50 34.54
N ASP A 509 3.69 -3.25 34.72
CA ASP A 509 4.27 -1.92 34.53
C ASP A 509 4.07 -1.45 33.08
N GLY A 510 4.27 -2.34 32.10
CA GLY A 510 4.10 -2.01 30.69
C GLY A 510 2.67 -1.68 30.33
N ASP A 511 1.69 -2.33 30.96
CA ASP A 511 0.27 -2.00 30.78
C ASP A 511 -0.01 -0.58 31.27
N VAL A 512 0.27 -0.31 32.54
CA VAL A 512 -0.01 0.98 33.19
C VAL A 512 0.77 2.14 32.54
N GLN A 513 2.07 1.97 32.33
CA GLN A 513 2.92 3.05 31.82
C GLN A 513 2.62 3.36 30.35
N SER A 514 2.17 2.38 29.56
CA SER A 514 1.81 2.64 28.17
C SER A 514 0.58 3.54 28.02
N ASP A 515 -0.40 3.42 28.91
CA ASP A 515 -1.57 4.31 28.93
C ASP A 515 -1.19 5.73 29.37
N ILE A 516 -0.28 5.86 30.35
CA ILE A 516 0.29 7.16 30.74
C ILE A 516 1.03 7.81 29.58
N LEU A 517 1.85 7.05 28.84
CA LEU A 517 2.53 7.57 27.65
C LEU A 517 1.54 7.98 26.57
N ALA A 518 0.54 7.15 26.28
CA ALA A 518 -0.45 7.48 25.25
C ALA A 518 -1.18 8.79 25.55
N GLN A 519 -1.59 8.99 26.81
CA GLN A 519 -2.22 10.24 27.23
C GLN A 519 -1.24 11.41 27.27
N GLY A 520 0.02 11.18 27.67
CA GLY A 520 1.07 12.19 27.76
C GLY A 520 1.60 12.67 26.41
N PHE A 521 1.38 11.90 25.34
CA PHE A 521 1.66 12.30 23.95
C PHE A 521 0.40 12.79 23.20
N GLY A 522 -0.76 12.88 23.87
CA GLY A 522 -1.92 13.64 23.41
C GLY A 522 -3.24 12.85 23.36
N SER A 523 -3.27 11.71 22.67
CA SER A 523 -4.47 10.89 22.50
C SER A 523 -4.11 9.41 22.36
N LEU A 524 -4.96 8.51 22.86
CA LEU A 524 -4.88 7.07 22.61
C LEU A 524 -4.90 6.73 21.10
N GLY A 525 -5.49 7.60 20.28
CA GLY A 525 -5.49 7.50 18.82
C GLY A 525 -4.12 7.74 18.16
N MET A 526 -3.12 8.17 18.94
CA MET A 526 -1.77 8.50 18.48
C MET A 526 -0.73 7.53 19.06
N MET A 527 -1.06 6.24 19.17
CA MET A 527 -0.18 5.21 19.73
C MET A 527 -0.23 3.97 18.85
N THR A 528 0.94 3.46 18.44
CA THR A 528 1.05 2.17 17.75
C THR A 528 1.18 1.02 18.76
N SER A 529 0.81 -0.20 18.35
CA SER A 529 1.01 -1.41 19.14
C SER A 529 1.50 -2.53 18.21
N GLU A 530 2.68 -3.07 18.51
CA GLU A 530 3.37 -4.05 17.66
C GLU A 530 3.83 -5.22 18.52
N LEU A 531 3.24 -6.40 18.35
CA LEU A 531 3.74 -7.64 18.94
C LEU A 531 4.85 -8.20 18.05
N ILE A 532 6.06 -8.31 18.58
CA ILE A 532 7.22 -8.83 17.86
C ILE A 532 7.72 -10.10 18.56
N THR A 533 7.93 -11.16 17.79
CA THR A 533 8.47 -12.43 18.31
C THR A 533 9.95 -12.29 18.69
N PRO A 534 10.48 -13.14 19.60
CA PRO A 534 11.89 -13.09 19.99
C PRO A 534 12.87 -13.25 18.82
N ALA A 535 12.47 -14.02 17.80
CA ALA A 535 13.23 -14.23 16.59
C ALA A 535 13.24 -13.01 15.66
N GLY A 536 12.41 -11.99 15.91
CA GLY A 536 12.36 -10.74 15.14
C GLY A 536 11.91 -10.92 13.70
N ASP A 537 11.35 -12.08 13.37
CA ASP A 537 10.96 -12.49 12.01
C ASP A 537 9.44 -12.41 11.80
N MET A 538 8.67 -12.06 12.84
CA MET A 538 7.22 -12.05 12.81
C MET A 538 6.67 -10.87 13.63
N ILE A 539 5.60 -10.27 13.09
CA ILE A 539 4.90 -9.14 13.69
C ILE A 539 3.39 -9.34 13.64
N GLU A 540 2.71 -8.88 14.69
CA GLU A 540 1.29 -8.53 14.65
C GLU A 540 1.16 -7.05 15.04
N SER A 541 0.54 -6.25 14.18
CA SER A 541 0.38 -4.82 14.40
C SER A 541 -1.10 -4.45 14.55
N GLU A 542 -1.41 -3.76 15.64
CA GLU A 542 -2.75 -3.30 16.00
C GLU A 542 -2.75 -1.83 16.43
N ALA A 543 -3.93 -1.22 16.40
CA ALA A 543 -4.14 0.05 17.09
C ALA A 543 -4.12 -0.16 18.60
N ALA A 544 -3.53 0.77 19.37
CA ALA A 544 -3.46 0.63 20.83
C ALA A 544 -4.82 0.84 21.54
N HIS A 545 -5.81 1.43 20.87
CA HIS A 545 -7.13 1.72 21.42
C HIS A 545 -8.16 0.60 21.18
N GLY A 546 -9.26 0.63 21.93
CA GLY A 546 -10.40 -0.28 21.75
C GLY A 546 -11.29 0.06 20.54
N THR A 547 -12.47 -0.55 20.48
CA THR A 547 -13.41 -0.49 19.34
C THR A 547 -14.24 0.80 19.21
N VAL A 548 -14.08 1.72 20.18
CA VAL A 548 -14.76 3.03 20.24
C VAL A 548 -16.30 2.90 20.22
N THR A 549 -16.84 2.00 21.06
CA THR A 549 -18.28 1.68 21.17
C THR A 549 -19.18 2.91 21.23
N ARG A 550 -18.80 3.95 21.99
CA ARG A 550 -19.60 5.16 22.13
C ARG A 550 -19.86 5.83 20.78
N HIS A 551 -18.84 5.94 19.93
CA HIS A 551 -18.99 6.52 18.59
C HIS A 551 -19.79 5.59 17.68
N TYR A 552 -19.60 4.28 17.82
CA TYR A 552 -20.39 3.30 17.08
C TYR A 552 -21.89 3.42 17.36
N ARG A 553 -22.31 3.66 18.62
CA ARG A 553 -23.73 3.89 18.93
C ARG A 553 -24.32 5.13 18.27
N GLU A 554 -23.52 6.18 18.12
CA GLU A 554 -23.95 7.39 17.40
C GLU A 554 -24.02 7.12 15.90
N HIS A 555 -23.05 6.40 15.34
CA HIS A 555 -23.08 5.96 13.95
C HIS A 555 -24.30 5.09 13.64
N GLN A 556 -24.67 4.14 14.52
CA GLN A 556 -25.87 3.31 14.38
C GLN A 556 -27.17 4.13 14.30
N LYS A 557 -27.21 5.32 14.91
CA LYS A 557 -28.34 6.26 14.86
C LYS A 557 -28.32 7.16 13.61
N GLY A 558 -27.28 7.08 12.78
CA GLY A 558 -27.06 7.98 11.65
C GLY A 558 -26.46 9.34 12.03
N ASN A 559 -25.97 9.49 13.28
CA ASN A 559 -25.34 10.72 13.72
C ASN A 559 -23.89 10.84 13.23
N GLU A 560 -23.41 12.07 13.09
CA GLU A 560 -22.02 12.35 12.75
C GLU A 560 -21.06 11.84 13.85
N THR A 561 -19.94 11.25 13.43
CA THR A 561 -18.86 10.82 14.34
C THR A 561 -17.52 11.44 13.92
N SER A 562 -16.64 11.68 14.89
CA SER A 562 -15.27 12.15 14.65
C SER A 562 -14.31 11.27 15.44
N THR A 563 -14.07 10.08 14.91
CA THR A 563 -13.19 9.05 15.47
C THR A 563 -11.83 9.16 14.79
N ASN A 564 -10.77 9.25 15.59
CA ASN A 564 -9.40 9.28 15.08
C ASN A 564 -9.04 7.94 14.43
N SER A 565 -8.58 7.97 13.18
CA SER A 565 -8.20 6.78 12.40
C SER A 565 -6.69 6.56 12.32
N VAL A 566 -5.86 7.47 12.87
CA VAL A 566 -4.39 7.45 12.69
C VAL A 566 -3.77 6.16 13.21
N ALA A 567 -4.06 5.72 14.45
CA ALA A 567 -3.53 4.45 14.96
C ALA A 567 -3.93 3.24 14.12
N SER A 568 -5.14 3.24 13.54
CA SER A 568 -5.60 2.15 12.64
C SER A 568 -4.87 2.18 11.30
N ILE A 569 -4.57 3.37 10.76
CA ILE A 569 -3.72 3.53 9.57
C ILE A 569 -2.30 3.04 9.87
N TYR A 570 -1.75 3.40 11.04
CA TYR A 570 -0.42 2.98 11.44
C TYR A 570 -0.32 1.46 11.64
N ALA A 571 -1.37 0.79 12.11
CA ALA A 571 -1.38 -0.68 12.18
C ALA A 571 -1.17 -1.32 10.80
N TRP A 572 -1.81 -0.76 9.75
CA TRP A 572 -1.56 -1.18 8.37
C TRP A 572 -0.14 -0.87 7.91
N THR A 573 0.32 0.38 8.08
CA THR A 573 1.64 0.79 7.57
C THR A 573 2.77 0.05 8.27
N ARG A 574 2.69 -0.21 9.58
CA ARG A 574 3.68 -0.99 10.33
C ARG A 574 3.76 -2.44 9.84
N GLY A 575 2.63 -3.08 9.61
CA GLY A 575 2.58 -4.40 8.97
C GLY A 575 3.21 -4.40 7.56
N LEU A 576 2.87 -3.43 6.72
CA LEU A 576 3.41 -3.31 5.36
C LEU A 576 4.91 -2.96 5.33
N ILE A 577 5.40 -2.13 6.26
CA ILE A 577 6.82 -1.84 6.42
C ILE A 577 7.56 -3.13 6.78
N PHE A 578 7.02 -3.92 7.72
CA PHE A 578 7.64 -5.19 8.11
C PHE A 578 7.63 -6.20 6.94
N ARG A 579 6.52 -6.32 6.22
CA ARG A 579 6.44 -7.14 5.00
C ARG A 579 7.45 -6.69 3.95
N GLY A 580 7.58 -5.39 3.74
CA GLY A 580 8.54 -4.79 2.81
C GLY A 580 9.99 -5.06 3.21
N LYS A 581 10.32 -5.04 4.52
CA LYS A 581 11.64 -5.45 5.02
C LYS A 581 11.92 -6.92 4.75
N LEU A 582 10.97 -7.82 5.06
CA LEU A 582 11.12 -9.25 4.83
C LEU A 582 11.25 -9.60 3.33
N ASP A 583 10.54 -8.88 2.46
CA ASP A 583 10.53 -9.10 1.00
C ASP A 583 11.62 -8.31 0.27
N ASN A 584 12.40 -7.49 0.98
CA ASN A 584 13.29 -6.48 0.41
C ASN A 584 12.60 -5.55 -0.62
N ASN A 585 11.34 -5.21 -0.37
CA ASN A 585 10.52 -4.35 -1.22
C ASN A 585 10.53 -2.90 -0.68
N GLN A 586 11.44 -2.08 -1.22
CA GLN A 586 11.59 -0.69 -0.81
C GLN A 586 10.44 0.22 -1.26
N GLU A 587 9.75 -0.11 -2.36
CA GLU A 587 8.58 0.67 -2.82
C GLU A 587 7.43 0.56 -1.80
N LEU A 588 7.19 -0.64 -1.27
CA LEU A 588 6.19 -0.86 -0.24
C LEU A 588 6.53 -0.10 1.06
N VAL A 589 7.81 -0.10 1.46
CA VAL A 589 8.27 0.66 2.64
C VAL A 589 8.10 2.16 2.42
N LYS A 590 8.46 2.69 1.24
CA LYS A 590 8.26 4.11 0.91
C LYS A 590 6.80 4.51 0.93
N PHE A 591 5.94 3.71 0.30
CA PHE A 591 4.49 3.94 0.32
C PHE A 591 3.92 3.99 1.74
N ALA A 592 4.26 3.00 2.57
CA ALA A 592 3.76 2.94 3.94
C ALA A 592 4.24 4.13 4.79
N ARG A 593 5.49 4.57 4.61
CA ARG A 593 6.02 5.80 5.24
C ARG A 593 5.35 7.07 4.72
N ALA A 594 5.08 7.16 3.43
CA ALA A 594 4.36 8.30 2.85
C ALA A 594 2.95 8.43 3.42
N LEU A 595 2.29 7.31 3.72
CA LEU A 595 0.99 7.29 4.40
C LEU A 595 1.09 7.70 5.88
N GLU A 596 2.12 7.26 6.61
CA GLU A 596 2.40 7.74 7.97
C GLU A 596 2.64 9.25 8.01
N GLU A 597 3.44 9.76 7.07
CA GLU A 597 3.70 11.19 6.91
C GLU A 597 2.45 11.98 6.49
N ALA A 598 1.59 11.41 5.64
CA ALA A 598 0.35 12.06 5.23
C ALA A 598 -0.58 12.30 6.43
N CYS A 599 -0.62 11.36 7.39
CA CYS A 599 -1.39 11.52 8.63
C CYS A 599 -0.84 12.68 9.48
N VAL A 600 0.48 12.70 9.70
CA VAL A 600 1.14 13.77 10.49
C VAL A 600 0.99 15.12 9.80
N TYR A 601 1.25 15.20 8.50
CA TYR A 601 1.13 16.43 7.70
C TYR A 601 -0.30 16.99 7.73
N SER A 602 -1.31 16.13 7.61
CA SER A 602 -2.72 16.56 7.68
C SER A 602 -3.04 17.30 8.97
N ILE A 603 -2.46 16.85 10.09
CA ILE A 603 -2.70 17.40 11.42
C ILE A 603 -1.79 18.60 11.69
N ASP A 604 -0.48 18.42 11.57
CA ASP A 604 0.50 19.43 11.96
C ASP A 604 0.63 20.55 10.93
N VAL A 605 0.45 20.29 9.64
CA VAL A 605 0.59 21.32 8.59
C VAL A 605 -0.77 21.88 8.19
N ASP A 606 -1.68 21.02 7.72
CA ASP A 606 -2.98 21.47 7.20
C ASP A 606 -4.00 21.82 8.30
N ASN A 607 -3.70 21.48 9.57
CA ASN A 607 -4.59 21.69 10.70
C ASN A 607 -5.96 21.00 10.56
N VAL A 608 -6.00 19.88 9.82
CA VAL A 608 -7.18 19.02 9.64
C VAL A 608 -7.06 17.85 10.59
N MET A 609 -7.95 17.77 11.58
CA MET A 609 -7.87 16.76 12.64
C MET A 609 -9.25 16.36 13.18
N THR A 610 -9.28 15.22 13.88
CA THR A 610 -10.47 14.73 14.56
C THR A 610 -10.68 15.40 15.93
N LYS A 611 -11.89 15.22 16.47
CA LYS A 611 -12.37 15.93 17.65
C LYS A 611 -11.52 15.72 18.90
N ASP A 612 -10.93 14.55 19.08
CA ASP A 612 -10.04 14.23 20.19
C ASP A 612 -8.78 15.12 20.18
N LEU A 613 -8.13 15.28 19.02
CA LEU A 613 -6.94 16.11 18.88
C LEU A 613 -7.28 17.60 19.01
N ALA A 614 -8.38 18.04 18.39
CA ALA A 614 -8.85 19.41 18.52
C ALA A 614 -9.21 19.75 19.97
N LEU A 615 -9.75 18.79 20.73
CA LEU A 615 -10.02 18.97 22.16
C LEU A 615 -8.72 19.15 22.96
N SER A 616 -7.65 18.44 22.61
CA SER A 616 -6.34 18.61 23.25
C SER A 616 -5.72 19.99 23.01
N ILE A 617 -5.99 20.62 21.86
CA ILE A 617 -5.53 21.99 21.55
C ILE A 617 -6.42 23.05 22.20
N HIS A 618 -7.74 22.94 22.04
CA HIS A 618 -8.67 24.03 22.35
C HIS A 618 -9.36 23.89 23.72
N GLY A 619 -9.35 22.71 24.33
CA GLY A 619 -9.98 22.42 25.61
C GLY A 619 -11.43 22.90 25.66
N LYS A 620 -11.74 23.79 26.61
CA LYS A 620 -13.09 24.36 26.78
C LYS A 620 -13.56 25.23 25.61
N ASN A 621 -12.64 25.73 24.79
CA ASN A 621 -12.94 26.60 23.64
C ASN A 621 -13.17 25.80 22.34
N LEU A 622 -13.34 24.48 22.42
CA LEU A 622 -13.60 23.63 21.26
C LEU A 622 -14.90 24.04 20.54
N LYS A 623 -14.82 24.27 19.23
CA LYS A 623 -15.96 24.55 18.34
C LYS A 623 -16.02 23.50 17.22
N ARG A 624 -17.17 23.38 16.54
CA ARG A 624 -17.36 22.43 15.42
C ARG A 624 -16.39 22.69 14.27
N GLU A 625 -16.00 23.95 14.03
CA GLU A 625 -15.03 24.35 13.00
C GLU A 625 -13.58 23.89 13.27
N HIS A 626 -13.25 23.48 14.50
CA HIS A 626 -11.90 23.07 14.87
C HIS A 626 -11.59 21.61 14.53
N TYR A 627 -12.58 20.82 14.13
CA TYR A 627 -12.38 19.41 13.80
C TYR A 627 -13.24 18.99 12.62
N VAL A 628 -12.85 17.91 11.96
CA VAL A 628 -13.61 17.27 10.88
C VAL A 628 -14.21 15.94 11.35
N ASN A 629 -15.20 15.43 10.62
CA ASN A 629 -15.73 14.10 10.92
C ASN A 629 -14.77 13.00 10.47
N THR A 630 -15.07 11.75 10.85
CA THR A 630 -14.21 10.58 10.62
C THR A 630 -13.83 10.42 9.13
N PHE A 631 -14.80 10.58 8.23
CA PHE A 631 -14.61 10.30 6.81
C PHE A 631 -13.99 11.49 6.07
N GLU A 632 -14.30 12.71 6.46
CA GLU A 632 -13.61 13.92 6.00
C GLU A 632 -12.11 13.85 6.28
N PHE A 633 -11.72 13.41 7.49
CA PHE A 633 -10.31 13.24 7.84
C PHE A 633 -9.62 12.18 6.95
N LEU A 634 -10.24 11.01 6.77
CA LEU A 634 -9.70 9.95 5.89
C LEU A 634 -9.54 10.41 4.44
N ASN A 635 -10.53 11.13 3.91
CA ASN A 635 -10.48 11.69 2.56
C ASN A 635 -9.36 12.74 2.43
N HIS A 636 -9.16 13.57 3.45
CA HIS A 636 -8.06 14.54 3.46
C HIS A 636 -6.70 13.82 3.46
N VAL A 637 -6.51 12.80 4.31
CA VAL A 637 -5.29 11.97 4.33
C VAL A 637 -5.04 11.31 2.97
N LYS A 638 -6.08 10.79 2.30
CA LYS A 638 -5.98 10.25 0.94
C LYS A 638 -5.45 11.29 -0.04
N SER A 639 -5.96 12.52 0.02
CA SER A 639 -5.53 13.61 -0.86
C SER A 639 -4.07 13.99 -0.64
N VAL A 640 -3.61 14.01 0.61
CA VAL A 640 -2.21 14.30 0.97
C VAL A 640 -1.29 13.16 0.56
N LEU A 641 -1.73 11.91 0.76
CA LEU A 641 -1.00 10.71 0.32
C LEU A 641 -0.73 10.76 -1.20
N VAL A 642 -1.75 11.02 -2.01
CA VAL A 642 -1.60 11.08 -3.48
C VAL A 642 -0.55 12.11 -3.88
N LYS A 643 -0.58 13.32 -3.30
CA LYS A 643 0.43 14.36 -3.54
C LYS A 643 1.84 13.88 -3.15
N LYS A 644 1.99 13.29 -1.97
CA LYS A 644 3.28 12.76 -1.50
C LYS A 644 3.83 11.65 -2.39
N LEU A 645 2.97 10.76 -2.88
CA LEU A 645 3.39 9.69 -3.78
C LEU A 645 3.90 10.28 -5.11
N GLN A 646 3.16 11.24 -5.70
CA GLN A 646 3.59 11.96 -6.90
C GLN A 646 4.95 12.63 -6.73
N GLU A 647 5.17 13.35 -5.62
CA GLU A 647 6.45 14.01 -5.28
C GLU A 647 7.61 13.01 -5.17
N GLN A 648 7.34 11.79 -4.70
CA GLN A 648 8.33 10.72 -4.60
C GLN A 648 8.57 9.96 -5.91
N GLY A 649 7.91 10.37 -7.00
CA GLY A 649 7.96 9.69 -8.30
C GLY A 649 7.21 8.35 -8.33
N LEU A 650 6.46 8.02 -7.28
CA LEU A 650 5.58 6.86 -7.21
C LEU A 650 4.21 7.27 -7.75
N PHE A 651 3.70 6.58 -8.75
CA PHE A 651 2.39 6.90 -9.35
C PHE A 651 2.26 8.33 -9.90
N SER A 652 3.29 8.84 -10.61
CA SER A 652 3.32 10.18 -11.20
C SER A 652 2.21 10.50 -12.24
N HIS A 653 1.30 9.57 -12.48
CA HIS A 653 0.17 9.68 -13.41
C HIS A 653 -1.18 9.77 -12.70
N LEU A 654 -1.24 9.46 -11.40
CA LEU A 654 -2.33 9.91 -10.51
C LEU A 654 -2.21 11.42 -10.35
#